data_AF-A0AA36CFL8-F1
#
_entry.id   AF-A0AA36CFL8-F1
#
_cell.length_a   1.000
_cell.length_b   1.000
_cell.length_c   1.000
_cell.angle_alpha   90.00
_cell.angle_beta   90.00
_cell.angle_gamma   90.00
#
_symmetry.space_group_name_H-M   'P 1'
#
loop_
_entity.id
_entity.type
_entity.pdbx_description
1 polymer ?
#
loop_
_entity_poly.entity_id
_entity_poly.type
_entity_poly.pdbx_seq_one_letter_code
_entity_poly.pdbx_strand_id
1 'polypeptide(L)'
;MIQILFISSIAVQVIFGADPLTDRVRTLPGLSFQIDYDVYSGYLKGNVNGTWKMHYWLIESKDKPNSDPLLIWFNGGPGCSSFGGAFEEMGPFYVDNDGFRLYENKYAWNARANLLFIESPVGVGFSYSTDDFHYAEANDDQTTAQNYMALKDFFASFTDYKNRKFFLSGESYAGVYVPTLTLALARGINNGDFPNSNFQGSNIGNGYMHVEYLYNSQVVWSAYHGMVSMENLRFLKANCTSRATVIGDLETYSFVDYMTTEGHLEYESDGSACGDVIERLVNMPDMEDEYNYYQDCYVDPPLFATLPQRPKRMQRRKNRARKQALNGIFDKNADSSGNPATKFNYISTDGEWGYPCWNDVLLTVWANRKDVQEALHIDVAWRATNLTWQDCNDPMYDAYNVTYTDLTTIFEDFLKENRNPNFRFLIHNGDVDTICNYLGEAWFMRRLAERNAMEASPRRQWFFSDQTAGFVQRFTHGSGVIFDLMTVKGAGHFPATDRPGPARQLITNFMWGPAPTGPDYNSTAGLKLMPTFAPLLGEATSDAPSTTSGLTPTTSKLTTTRVKMIQSGMAAQEIRRQETREVRQTDTMRSKKSESFMDKLSGTLGRKKKPEPTEGGAPHHEGDHRENEHQEMIQNRPDDAFPIKPKLDGIVYEHEGREALDYALIPAISKKIEIEEGAERRFLTRESSEDSRIHEVIRLLLGWINDEVAGERIVVKNIQDDIYDGQVLQKLIEKLADIRIEVPEFSQSEEGQIQKLEIVVSTANRLLTPGQYENPKWTHQMIHQKDIVAIIQLLVSLAVFFRAPVRFPEHVSAQVIVARKENGQVKTRYTTEQLTDKQDELCPKGERDAFDTLFDYGPDKLAHVKGSLLAFCNKHLNKINLEVNNIETQFQDGVFLVLLMGLLEGYFVPPHHFHLQVSTHEEKMKNVQFAYQLMDQVGIKPKSRVADIANGDVKSTLRLLHLLFTKYKHELGPDAERLEEELEHIVQSLEPQTTQRSRLRDVGSH
;
A
#
# COMPACT_ATOMS: atom_id res chain seq x y z
N MET A 1 -38.49 66.72 43.92
CA MET A 1 -37.36 65.78 43.73
C MET A 1 -37.92 64.41 43.35
N ILE A 2 -38.03 64.12 42.05
CA ILE A 2 -37.97 62.76 41.51
C ILE A 2 -37.21 62.90 40.19
N GLN A 3 -36.15 62.12 39.99
CA GLN A 3 -35.46 62.04 38.71
C GLN A 3 -35.27 60.55 38.42
N ILE A 4 -35.80 60.11 37.27
CA ILE A 4 -35.77 58.70 36.86
C ILE A 4 -34.46 58.48 36.12
N LEU A 5 -33.61 57.59 36.63
CA LEU A 5 -32.44 57.08 35.92
C LEU A 5 -32.83 55.80 35.18
N PHE A 6 -32.84 55.88 33.85
CA PHE A 6 -32.85 54.69 33.00
C PHE A 6 -31.51 53.96 33.14
N ILE A 7 -31.54 52.68 33.49
CA ILE A 7 -30.41 51.78 33.30
C ILE A 7 -30.65 51.05 31.97
N SER A 8 -29.90 51.44 30.93
CA SER A 8 -29.88 50.72 29.66
C SER A 8 -29.21 49.36 29.86
N SER A 9 -29.91 48.26 29.57
CA SER A 9 -29.28 46.96 29.50
C SER A 9 -28.32 46.93 28.32
N ILE A 10 -27.01 46.89 28.60
CA ILE A 10 -26.00 46.58 27.59
C ILE A 10 -26.16 45.10 27.29
N ALA A 11 -26.78 44.78 26.15
CA ALA A 11 -26.73 43.44 25.60
C ALA A 11 -25.27 43.15 25.22
N VAL A 12 -24.66 42.15 25.88
CA VAL A 12 -23.37 41.63 25.43
C VAL A 12 -23.62 40.90 24.11
N GLN A 13 -23.26 41.54 23.00
CA GLN A 13 -23.08 40.82 21.75
C GLN A 13 -21.91 39.85 21.96
N VAL A 14 -22.21 38.57 22.08
CA VAL A 14 -21.22 37.51 21.89
C VAL A 14 -20.68 37.67 20.47
N ILE A 15 -19.36 37.78 20.35
CA ILE A 15 -18.70 37.89 19.04
C ILE A 15 -18.66 36.48 18.45
N PHE A 16 -19.48 36.21 17.43
CA PHE A 16 -19.72 34.86 16.91
C PHE A 16 -18.73 34.40 15.82
N GLY A 17 -17.46 34.82 15.91
CA GLY A 17 -16.36 34.23 15.15
C GLY A 17 -15.06 34.31 15.96
N ALA A 18 -13.95 33.85 15.38
CA ALA A 18 -12.71 33.58 16.11
C ALA A 18 -12.24 34.71 17.05
N ASP A 19 -11.82 34.32 18.25
CA ASP A 19 -11.22 35.21 19.26
C ASP A 19 -9.93 34.55 19.78
N PRO A 20 -8.73 35.04 19.41
CA PRO A 20 -7.46 34.46 19.85
C PRO A 20 -7.28 34.37 21.37
N LEU A 21 -8.04 35.13 22.17
CA LEU A 21 -7.98 35.10 23.63
C LEU A 21 -8.77 33.94 24.25
N THR A 22 -9.83 33.47 23.59
CA THR A 22 -10.65 32.32 24.02
C THR A 22 -10.28 31.03 23.31
N ASP A 23 -9.90 31.11 22.04
CA ASP A 23 -9.71 29.95 21.16
C ASP A 23 -8.40 29.19 21.44
N ARG A 24 -7.47 29.77 22.23
CA ARG A 24 -6.18 29.15 22.59
C ARG A 24 -6.35 27.90 23.45
N VAL A 25 -5.95 26.76 22.93
CA VAL A 25 -6.08 25.44 23.57
C VAL A 25 -5.05 25.29 24.69
N ARG A 26 -5.52 25.24 25.93
CA ARG A 26 -4.66 25.26 27.13
C ARG A 26 -4.08 23.90 27.52
N THR A 27 -4.75 22.82 27.16
CA THR A 27 -4.40 21.44 27.50
C THR A 27 -4.97 20.51 26.43
N LEU A 28 -4.11 19.86 25.64
CA LEU A 28 -4.54 18.92 24.59
C LEU A 28 -4.63 17.48 25.16
N PRO A 29 -5.81 16.84 25.22
CA PRO A 29 -5.94 15.55 25.91
C PRO A 29 -5.21 14.41 25.19
N GLY A 30 -4.34 13.71 25.91
CA GLY A 30 -3.54 12.60 25.39
C GLY A 30 -2.12 12.98 24.97
N LEU A 31 -1.77 14.27 24.89
CA LEU A 31 -0.41 14.73 24.59
C LEU A 31 0.62 14.04 25.49
N SER A 32 1.66 13.43 24.90
CA SER A 32 2.71 12.68 25.62
C SER A 32 4.05 13.40 25.70
N PHE A 33 4.24 14.47 24.94
CA PHE A 33 5.52 15.17 24.75
C PHE A 33 5.41 16.68 25.02
N GLN A 34 6.55 17.32 25.26
CA GLN A 34 6.63 18.75 25.56
C GLN A 34 6.49 19.61 24.29
N ILE A 35 5.70 20.68 24.36
CA ILE A 35 5.55 21.68 23.30
C ILE A 35 5.80 23.09 23.84
N ASP A 36 6.38 23.95 23.01
CA ASP A 36 6.81 25.33 23.32
C ASP A 36 6.19 26.38 22.37
N TYR A 37 5.26 25.95 21.51
CA TYR A 37 4.47 26.75 20.57
C TYR A 37 2.96 26.66 20.91
N ASP A 38 2.20 27.68 20.55
CA ASP A 38 0.76 27.73 20.85
C ASP A 38 -0.13 27.09 19.78
N VAL A 39 -1.33 26.69 20.21
CA VAL A 39 -2.38 26.06 19.40
C VAL A 39 -3.73 26.69 19.69
N TYR A 40 -4.57 26.87 18.68
CA TYR A 40 -5.89 27.51 18.78
C TYR A 40 -6.93 26.72 17.98
N SER A 41 -8.14 26.63 18.52
CA SER A 41 -9.28 25.92 17.95
C SER A 41 -10.56 26.72 18.20
N GLY A 42 -11.38 26.87 17.17
CA GLY A 42 -12.59 27.69 17.23
C GLY A 42 -13.30 27.76 15.87
N TYR A 43 -14.08 28.82 15.64
CA TYR A 43 -14.92 28.94 14.43
C TYR A 43 -14.75 30.27 13.69
N LEU A 44 -14.50 30.17 12.38
CA LEU A 44 -14.52 31.26 11.41
C LEU A 44 -15.91 31.37 10.76
N LYS A 45 -16.29 32.58 10.33
CA LYS A 45 -17.56 32.80 9.62
C LYS A 45 -17.44 32.45 8.13
N GLY A 46 -18.09 31.36 7.71
CA GLY A 46 -18.22 30.99 6.29
C GLY A 46 -19.21 31.86 5.51
N ASN A 47 -20.04 32.67 6.18
CA ASN A 47 -20.94 33.64 5.54
C ASN A 47 -21.07 34.94 6.35
N VAL A 48 -21.60 35.98 5.70
CA VAL A 48 -21.77 37.33 6.30
C VAL A 48 -22.66 37.31 7.56
N ASN A 49 -23.64 36.40 7.63
CA ASN A 49 -24.54 36.27 8.77
C ASN A 49 -23.93 35.50 9.96
N GLY A 50 -22.83 34.79 9.77
CA GLY A 50 -22.22 33.92 10.78
C GLY A 50 -23.01 32.65 11.09
N THR A 51 -23.96 32.24 10.24
CA THR A 51 -24.70 30.97 10.39
C THR A 51 -23.90 29.78 9.89
N TRP A 52 -22.98 29.97 8.93
CA TRP A 52 -22.01 28.97 8.53
C TRP A 52 -20.76 29.07 9.41
N LYS A 53 -20.53 28.04 10.22
CA LYS A 53 -19.44 27.91 11.19
C LYS A 53 -18.37 27.00 10.62
N MET A 54 -17.26 27.59 10.18
CA MET A 54 -16.10 26.86 9.65
C MET A 54 -15.13 26.62 10.81
N HIS A 55 -14.98 25.38 11.26
CA HIS A 55 -14.03 25.02 12.29
C HIS A 55 -12.59 25.17 11.78
N TYR A 56 -11.69 25.64 12.64
CA TYR A 56 -10.29 25.83 12.30
C TYR A 56 -9.35 25.33 13.41
N TRP A 57 -8.15 24.94 13.00
CA TRP A 57 -7.04 24.56 13.87
C TRP A 57 -5.78 25.31 13.45
N LEU A 58 -5.33 26.24 14.30
CA LEU A 58 -4.10 27.02 14.10
C LEU A 58 -3.00 26.44 14.99
N ILE A 59 -1.86 26.12 14.38
CA ILE A 59 -0.64 25.64 15.06
C ILE A 59 0.49 26.65 14.79
N GLU A 60 1.07 27.23 15.84
CA GLU A 60 2.18 28.18 15.70
C GLU A 60 3.51 27.50 15.33
N SER A 61 4.42 28.29 14.75
CA SER A 61 5.75 27.81 14.31
C SER A 61 6.68 27.47 15.48
N LYS A 62 7.45 26.37 15.37
CA LYS A 62 8.52 25.99 16.30
C LYS A 62 9.78 26.88 16.20
N ASP A 63 9.96 27.63 15.10
CA ASP A 63 11.12 28.54 14.92
C ASP A 63 10.80 29.96 15.42
N LYS A 64 9.96 30.72 14.69
CA LYS A 64 9.58 32.10 15.05
C LYS A 64 8.11 32.37 14.71
N PRO A 65 7.15 32.07 15.61
CA PRO A 65 5.72 32.21 15.30
C PRO A 65 5.30 33.66 15.02
N ASN A 66 6.07 34.65 15.50
CA ASN A 66 5.87 36.07 15.23
C ASN A 66 6.43 36.58 13.88
N SER A 67 7.17 35.77 13.10
CA SER A 67 7.72 36.19 11.80
C SER A 67 7.56 35.19 10.66
N ASP A 68 7.46 33.90 10.98
CA ASP A 68 7.41 32.85 9.96
C ASP A 68 6.10 32.90 9.15
N PRO A 69 6.07 32.34 7.92
CA PRO A 69 4.88 32.34 7.08
C PRO A 69 3.65 31.71 7.76
N LEU A 70 2.48 32.05 7.25
CA LEU A 70 1.25 31.29 7.47
C LEU A 70 1.04 30.36 6.27
N LEU A 71 0.89 29.06 6.52
CA LEU A 71 0.48 28.07 5.53
C LEU A 71 -0.94 27.63 5.86
N ILE A 72 -1.86 27.90 4.95
CA ILE A 72 -3.28 27.53 5.09
C ILE A 72 -3.46 26.17 4.39
N TRP A 73 -4.11 25.20 5.02
CA TRP A 73 -4.30 23.85 4.48
C TRP A 73 -5.77 23.45 4.35
N PHE A 74 -6.07 22.75 3.24
CA PHE A 74 -7.35 22.12 2.93
C PHE A 74 -7.12 20.69 2.40
N ASN A 75 -7.66 19.67 3.05
CA ASN A 75 -7.82 18.35 2.41
C ASN A 75 -9.00 18.38 1.41
N GLY A 76 -9.11 17.34 0.58
CA GLY A 76 -10.08 17.25 -0.52
C GLY A 76 -11.39 16.53 -0.18
N GLY A 77 -11.55 15.31 -0.70
CA GLY A 77 -12.83 14.60 -0.74
C GLY A 77 -13.45 14.67 -2.14
N PRO A 78 -14.60 15.32 -2.41
CA PRO A 78 -15.59 16.07 -1.63
C PRO A 78 -15.66 15.99 -0.12
N GLY A 79 -15.46 17.07 0.62
CA GLY A 79 -15.94 17.13 2.01
C GLY A 79 -15.22 16.22 3.00
N CYS A 80 -13.90 16.01 2.80
CA CYS A 80 -13.02 15.40 3.79
C CYS A 80 -12.29 16.46 4.63
N SER A 81 -11.91 16.11 5.85
CA SER A 81 -11.53 17.06 6.87
C SER A 81 -10.05 17.40 6.86
N SER A 82 -9.76 18.70 6.98
CA SER A 82 -8.40 19.19 7.26
C SER A 82 -7.86 18.80 8.65
N PHE A 83 -8.63 18.08 9.48
CA PHE A 83 -8.10 17.39 10.65
C PHE A 83 -7.26 16.16 10.27
N GLY A 84 -7.54 15.48 9.15
CA GLY A 84 -6.69 14.43 8.60
C GLY A 84 -5.26 14.94 8.38
N GLY A 85 -5.09 16.02 7.63
CA GLY A 85 -3.77 16.66 7.47
C GLY A 85 -3.13 17.15 8.77
N ALA A 86 -3.94 17.57 9.75
CA ALA A 86 -3.43 18.02 11.05
C ALA A 86 -2.99 16.89 11.99
N PHE A 87 -3.54 15.67 11.86
CA PHE A 87 -3.33 14.56 12.81
C PHE A 87 -2.79 13.26 12.18
N GLU A 88 -2.68 13.19 10.86
CA GLU A 88 -2.21 12.00 10.14
C GLU A 88 -1.06 12.32 9.17
N GLU A 89 -1.06 13.49 8.55
CA GLU A 89 -0.02 13.88 7.59
C GLU A 89 1.09 14.78 8.18
N MET A 90 0.81 16.07 8.42
CA MET A 90 1.83 17.13 8.50
C MET A 90 1.80 17.99 9.75
N GLY A 91 0.75 17.88 10.56
CA GLY A 91 0.74 18.46 11.91
C GLY A 91 1.66 17.70 12.87
N PRO A 92 1.92 18.25 14.08
CA PRO A 92 2.86 17.70 15.04
C PRO A 92 2.29 16.61 15.96
N PHE A 93 0.99 16.32 15.88
CA PHE A 93 0.30 15.40 16.79
C PHE A 93 -0.26 14.21 16.00
N TYR A 94 0.32 13.02 16.11
CA TYR A 94 -0.28 11.80 15.56
C TYR A 94 -0.99 11.01 16.67
N VAL A 95 -2.06 10.28 16.34
CA VAL A 95 -2.84 9.50 17.32
C VAL A 95 -2.18 8.15 17.58
N ASP A 96 -1.82 7.88 18.84
CA ASP A 96 -1.18 6.61 19.22
C ASP A 96 -2.17 5.45 19.10
N ASN A 97 -1.64 4.22 18.97
CA ASN A 97 -2.44 3.01 18.68
C ASN A 97 -3.48 2.63 19.75
N ASP A 98 -3.54 3.33 20.89
CA ASP A 98 -4.61 3.18 21.88
C ASP A 98 -5.85 4.05 21.62
N GLY A 99 -5.77 5.04 20.72
CA GLY A 99 -6.84 6.01 20.43
C GLY A 99 -7.05 7.07 21.52
N PHE A 100 -6.12 7.15 22.49
CA PHE A 100 -6.20 8.04 23.64
C PHE A 100 -5.01 8.98 23.79
N ARG A 101 -3.80 8.57 23.37
CA ARG A 101 -2.56 9.38 23.43
C ARG A 101 -2.23 10.02 22.07
N LEU A 102 -1.42 11.06 22.12
CA LEU A 102 -0.82 11.73 20.97
C LEU A 102 0.71 11.68 21.05
N TYR A 103 1.37 11.26 19.97
CA TYR A 103 2.83 11.22 19.84
C TYR A 103 3.33 12.25 18.81
N GLU A 104 4.63 12.56 18.83
CA GLU A 104 5.16 13.66 18.01
C GLU A 104 5.47 13.23 16.58
N ASN A 105 4.92 13.95 15.60
CA ASN A 105 5.51 14.01 14.27
C ASN A 105 6.74 14.94 14.27
N LYS A 106 7.94 14.35 14.34
CA LYS A 106 9.22 15.10 14.25
C LYS A 106 9.43 15.85 12.93
N TYR A 107 8.67 15.51 11.88
CA TYR A 107 8.68 16.11 10.55
C TYR A 107 7.51 17.08 10.32
N ALA A 108 6.79 17.48 11.36
CA ALA A 108 5.71 18.45 11.26
C ALA A 108 6.11 19.73 10.49
N TRP A 109 5.23 20.19 9.62
CA TRP A 109 5.45 21.37 8.79
C TRP A 109 5.48 22.67 9.61
N ASN A 110 4.93 22.64 10.84
CA ASN A 110 5.04 23.77 11.78
C ASN A 110 6.48 24.01 12.28
N ALA A 111 7.45 23.20 11.87
CA ALA A 111 8.87 23.45 12.18
C ALA A 111 9.35 24.86 11.78
N ARG A 112 8.86 25.43 10.65
CA ARG A 112 9.23 26.77 10.15
C ARG A 112 8.07 27.54 9.49
N ALA A 113 6.85 27.30 9.95
CA ALA A 113 5.62 27.97 9.52
C ALA A 113 4.54 27.85 10.58
N ASN A 114 3.56 28.75 10.55
CA ASN A 114 2.31 28.60 11.29
C ASN A 114 1.32 27.89 10.36
N LEU A 115 0.67 26.83 10.82
CA LEU A 115 -0.25 26.02 10.02
C LEU A 115 -1.70 26.37 10.39
N LEU A 116 -2.54 26.70 9.42
CA LEU A 116 -3.98 26.92 9.61
C LEU A 116 -4.77 25.91 8.80
N PHE A 117 -5.30 24.89 9.47
CA PHE A 117 -6.20 23.90 8.90
C PHE A 117 -7.65 24.40 9.04
N ILE A 118 -8.47 24.25 8.00
CA ILE A 118 -9.89 24.64 8.00
C ILE A 118 -10.73 23.49 7.49
N GLU A 119 -11.69 23.00 8.28
CA GLU A 119 -12.61 21.93 7.85
C GLU A 119 -13.66 22.53 6.90
N SER A 120 -13.70 22.08 5.64
CA SER A 120 -14.42 22.76 4.55
C SER A 120 -14.94 21.79 3.49
N PRO A 121 -16.12 22.03 2.88
CA PRO A 121 -17.07 23.13 3.15
C PRO A 121 -17.85 22.98 4.47
N VAL A 122 -18.84 23.85 4.69
CA VAL A 122 -19.72 23.77 5.87
C VAL A 122 -20.44 22.42 5.92
N GLY A 123 -20.38 21.72 7.06
CA GLY A 123 -20.87 20.34 7.21
C GLY A 123 -19.75 19.28 7.29
N VAL A 124 -18.50 19.65 7.04
CA VAL A 124 -17.33 18.75 7.18
C VAL A 124 -16.80 18.74 8.61
N GLY A 125 -16.58 17.55 9.18
CA GLY A 125 -15.97 17.40 10.51
C GLY A 125 -16.75 18.12 11.63
N PHE A 126 -16.15 19.14 12.25
CA PHE A 126 -16.84 20.00 13.22
C PHE A 126 -17.46 21.27 12.61
N SER A 127 -17.24 21.57 11.32
CA SER A 127 -17.89 22.68 10.61
C SER A 127 -19.38 22.40 10.41
N TYR A 128 -20.25 23.39 10.66
CA TYR A 128 -21.70 23.20 10.63
C TYR A 128 -22.47 24.47 10.26
N SER A 129 -23.73 24.33 9.82
CA SER A 129 -24.66 25.45 9.69
C SER A 129 -25.57 25.51 10.92
N THR A 130 -25.79 26.70 11.48
CA THR A 130 -26.80 26.88 12.54
C THR A 130 -28.23 26.71 12.02
N ASP A 131 -28.41 26.76 10.70
CA ASP A 131 -29.68 26.60 10.02
C ASP A 131 -29.97 25.11 9.71
N ASP A 132 -28.93 24.29 9.51
CA ASP A 132 -29.01 22.82 9.43
C ASP A 132 -27.69 22.15 9.86
N PHE A 133 -27.75 21.23 10.83
CA PHE A 133 -26.61 20.46 11.30
C PHE A 133 -26.28 19.25 10.40
N HIS A 134 -27.17 18.84 9.51
CA HIS A 134 -26.98 17.73 8.56
C HIS A 134 -26.63 18.21 7.14
N TYR A 135 -26.03 19.40 7.04
CA TYR A 135 -25.71 20.07 5.78
C TYR A 135 -24.81 19.20 4.86
N ALA A 136 -25.25 19.00 3.61
CA ALA A 136 -24.57 18.16 2.62
C ALA A 136 -24.55 18.76 1.19
N GLU A 137 -25.40 19.72 0.84
CA GLU A 137 -25.51 20.27 -0.52
C GLU A 137 -24.43 21.32 -0.80
N ALA A 138 -23.36 20.96 -1.51
CA ALA A 138 -22.23 21.86 -1.81
C ALA A 138 -21.77 21.82 -3.29
N ASN A 139 -20.98 22.82 -3.68
CA ASN A 139 -20.37 22.99 -5.00
C ASN A 139 -19.12 23.87 -4.91
N ASP A 140 -18.34 23.98 -5.99
CA ASP A 140 -17.03 24.63 -5.97
C ASP A 140 -17.10 26.15 -5.73
N ASP A 141 -18.07 26.84 -6.35
CA ASP A 141 -18.28 28.29 -6.16
C ASP A 141 -18.67 28.60 -4.71
N GLN A 142 -19.57 27.80 -4.14
CA GLN A 142 -19.99 27.94 -2.74
C GLN A 142 -18.83 27.66 -1.77
N THR A 143 -18.05 26.62 -2.00
CA THR A 143 -16.88 26.27 -1.18
C THR A 143 -15.81 27.36 -1.28
N THR A 144 -15.58 27.91 -2.47
CA THR A 144 -14.69 29.07 -2.71
C THR A 144 -15.15 30.29 -1.92
N ALA A 145 -16.45 30.62 -1.98
CA ALA A 145 -17.03 31.74 -1.24
C ALA A 145 -16.94 31.56 0.29
N GLN A 146 -17.19 30.34 0.78
CA GLN A 146 -17.05 29.98 2.20
C GLN A 146 -15.63 30.17 2.70
N ASN A 147 -14.65 29.65 1.96
CA ASN A 147 -13.24 29.74 2.35
C ASN A 147 -12.69 31.17 2.24
N TYR A 148 -13.12 31.95 1.24
CA TYR A 148 -12.80 33.37 1.15
C TYR A 148 -13.32 34.15 2.36
N MET A 149 -14.57 33.91 2.77
CA MET A 149 -15.17 34.54 3.95
C MET A 149 -14.49 34.10 5.26
N ALA A 150 -14.19 32.81 5.41
CA ALA A 150 -13.50 32.28 6.59
C ALA A 150 -12.11 32.90 6.76
N LEU A 151 -11.31 33.00 5.68
CA LEU A 151 -9.98 33.62 5.72
C LEU A 151 -10.05 35.14 5.94
N LYS A 152 -11.10 35.80 5.43
CA LYS A 152 -11.36 37.23 5.69
C LYS A 152 -11.68 37.48 7.17
N ASP A 153 -12.42 36.57 7.82
CA ASP A 153 -12.71 36.59 9.25
C ASP A 153 -11.47 36.28 10.10
N PHE A 154 -10.64 35.31 9.65
CA PHE A 154 -9.37 34.94 10.28
C PHE A 154 -8.42 36.14 10.37
N PHE A 155 -8.07 36.75 9.23
CA PHE A 155 -7.13 37.89 9.20
C PHE A 155 -7.71 39.19 9.78
N ALA A 156 -9.03 39.26 10.02
CA ALA A 156 -9.64 40.35 10.79
C ALA A 156 -9.49 40.14 12.31
N SER A 157 -9.53 38.88 12.78
CA SER A 157 -9.48 38.52 14.20
C SER A 157 -8.03 38.32 14.69
N PHE A 158 -7.24 37.55 13.95
CA PHE A 158 -5.81 37.29 14.20
C PHE A 158 -4.94 38.42 13.64
N THR A 159 -4.98 39.59 14.28
CA THR A 159 -4.35 40.83 13.77
C THR A 159 -2.85 40.72 13.53
N ASP A 160 -2.13 39.88 14.28
CA ASP A 160 -0.67 39.68 14.14
C ASP A 160 -0.27 38.88 12.88
N TYR A 161 -1.28 38.34 12.17
CA TYR A 161 -1.14 37.71 10.87
C TYR A 161 -1.51 38.65 9.70
N LYS A 162 -2.09 39.83 9.97
CA LYS A 162 -2.63 40.74 8.93
C LYS A 162 -1.60 41.20 7.88
N ASN A 163 -0.32 41.29 8.24
CA ASN A 163 0.76 41.63 7.32
C ASN A 163 1.68 40.45 7.00
N ARG A 164 1.35 39.23 7.47
CA ARG A 164 2.22 38.06 7.36
C ARG A 164 2.22 37.53 5.94
N LYS A 165 3.40 37.11 5.45
CA LYS A 165 3.50 36.28 4.25
C LYS A 165 2.62 35.05 4.43
N PHE A 166 1.68 34.84 3.53
CA PHE A 166 0.85 33.64 3.56
C PHE A 166 0.84 32.90 2.23
N PHE A 167 0.64 31.59 2.36
CA PHE A 167 0.55 30.62 1.28
C PHE A 167 -0.74 29.83 1.47
N LEU A 168 -1.39 29.49 0.36
CA LEU A 168 -2.54 28.58 0.35
C LEU A 168 -2.06 27.19 -0.06
N SER A 169 -2.58 26.14 0.55
CA SER A 169 -2.18 24.76 0.31
C SER A 169 -3.37 23.82 0.40
N GLY A 170 -3.28 22.69 -0.30
CA GLY A 170 -4.21 21.59 -0.15
C GLY A 170 -3.84 20.40 -1.01
N GLU A 171 -4.69 19.40 -0.97
CA GLU A 171 -4.47 18.08 -1.56
C GLU A 171 -5.73 17.52 -2.24
N SER A 172 -5.59 16.58 -3.18
CA SER A 172 -6.71 15.81 -3.72
C SER A 172 -7.72 16.72 -4.43
N TYR A 173 -9.00 16.63 -4.10
CA TYR A 173 -10.03 17.57 -4.59
C TYR A 173 -9.80 19.04 -4.18
N ALA A 174 -8.94 19.33 -3.19
CA ALA A 174 -8.49 20.72 -2.97
C ALA A 174 -7.57 21.23 -4.10
N GLY A 175 -7.18 20.38 -5.05
CA GLY A 175 -6.73 20.79 -6.38
C GLY A 175 -7.74 21.67 -7.13
N VAL A 176 -9.05 21.58 -6.82
CA VAL A 176 -10.08 22.53 -7.27
C VAL A 176 -10.19 23.72 -6.30
N TYR A 177 -10.22 23.48 -4.99
CA TYR A 177 -10.38 24.52 -3.97
C TYR A 177 -9.26 25.56 -3.97
N VAL A 178 -8.01 25.14 -4.19
CA VAL A 178 -6.84 26.01 -4.10
C VAL A 178 -6.76 27.00 -5.27
N PRO A 179 -6.84 26.61 -6.56
CA PRO A 179 -6.82 27.56 -7.68
C PRO A 179 -8.00 28.54 -7.67
N THR A 180 -9.22 28.05 -7.40
CA THR A 180 -10.43 28.87 -7.35
C THR A 180 -10.36 29.93 -6.24
N LEU A 181 -9.97 29.53 -5.03
CA LEU A 181 -9.72 30.44 -3.92
C LEU A 181 -8.53 31.36 -4.18
N THR A 182 -7.47 30.90 -4.83
CA THR A 182 -6.31 31.74 -5.21
C THR A 182 -6.71 32.86 -6.18
N LEU A 183 -7.56 32.58 -7.15
CA LEU A 183 -8.14 33.60 -8.04
C LEU A 183 -9.06 34.57 -7.28
N ALA A 184 -9.92 34.06 -6.39
CA ALA A 184 -10.77 34.89 -5.53
C ALA A 184 -9.97 35.80 -4.58
N LEU A 185 -8.89 35.29 -3.97
CA LEU A 185 -7.96 36.04 -3.14
C LEU A 185 -7.21 37.11 -3.93
N ALA A 186 -6.71 36.79 -5.12
CA ALA A 186 -6.06 37.77 -6.00
C ALA A 186 -7.02 38.92 -6.37
N ARG A 187 -8.25 38.59 -6.79
CA ARG A 187 -9.34 39.56 -7.04
C ARG A 187 -9.66 40.40 -5.80
N GLY A 188 -9.80 39.78 -4.64
CA GLY A 188 -10.07 40.44 -3.36
C GLY A 188 -8.97 41.41 -2.91
N ILE A 189 -7.71 41.01 -3.01
CA ILE A 189 -6.54 41.86 -2.70
C ILE A 189 -6.44 43.02 -3.70
N ASN A 190 -6.64 42.74 -4.99
CA ASN A 190 -6.61 43.74 -6.06
C ASN A 190 -7.65 44.85 -5.91
N ASN A 191 -8.80 44.52 -5.31
CA ASN A 191 -9.91 45.43 -5.06
C ASN A 191 -9.89 46.06 -3.66
N GLY A 192 -8.95 45.66 -2.79
CA GLY A 192 -8.84 46.16 -1.41
C GLY A 192 -9.89 45.59 -0.44
N ASP A 193 -10.58 44.52 -0.82
CA ASP A 193 -11.61 43.86 0.00
C ASP A 193 -11.02 42.82 0.97
N PHE A 194 -9.86 42.24 0.64
CA PHE A 194 -9.19 41.25 1.47
C PHE A 194 -8.15 41.90 2.42
N PRO A 195 -8.13 41.55 3.73
CA PRO A 195 -7.40 42.32 4.75
C PRO A 195 -5.87 42.14 4.79
N ASN A 196 -5.33 41.08 4.16
CA ASN A 196 -3.89 40.81 4.06
C ASN A 196 -3.46 40.74 2.58
N SER A 197 -2.64 41.68 2.12
CA SER A 197 -2.14 41.73 0.73
C SER A 197 -0.87 40.91 0.48
N ASN A 198 -0.29 40.29 1.52
CA ASN A 198 1.01 39.61 1.47
C ASN A 198 0.87 38.12 1.07
N PHE A 199 0.07 37.85 0.03
CA PHE A 199 -0.12 36.53 -0.55
C PHE A 199 1.06 36.17 -1.47
N GLN A 200 1.71 35.03 -1.24
CA GLN A 200 3.02 34.73 -1.86
C GLN A 200 3.03 33.50 -2.78
N GLY A 201 2.07 32.60 -2.66
CA GLY A 201 2.02 31.41 -3.51
C GLY A 201 0.94 30.42 -3.11
N SER A 202 0.78 29.38 -3.93
CA SER A 202 -0.10 28.24 -3.67
C SER A 202 0.61 26.90 -3.86
N ASN A 203 0.27 25.93 -3.02
CA ASN A 203 0.75 24.56 -3.07
C ASN A 203 -0.42 23.60 -3.33
N ILE A 204 -0.22 22.61 -4.19
CA ILE A 204 -1.21 21.59 -4.52
C ILE A 204 -0.49 20.24 -4.52
N GLY A 205 -0.81 19.40 -3.52
CA GLY A 205 -0.42 17.99 -3.48
C GLY A 205 -1.44 17.16 -4.25
N ASN A 206 -0.98 16.21 -5.09
CA ASN A 206 -1.80 15.17 -5.71
C ASN A 206 -3.18 15.70 -6.15
N GLY A 207 -3.19 16.75 -6.96
CA GLY A 207 -4.37 17.58 -7.19
C GLY A 207 -5.32 17.03 -8.24
N TYR A 208 -6.62 17.24 -8.05
CA TYR A 208 -7.67 16.92 -9.02
C TYR A 208 -7.90 18.10 -9.98
N MET A 209 -6.94 18.44 -10.86
CA MET A 209 -6.99 19.71 -11.62
C MET A 209 -7.49 19.63 -13.07
N HIS A 210 -7.40 18.47 -13.72
CA HIS A 210 -7.91 18.28 -15.08
C HIS A 210 -8.37 16.84 -15.34
N VAL A 211 -9.69 16.61 -15.22
CA VAL A 211 -10.30 15.26 -15.14
C VAL A 211 -9.96 14.39 -16.34
N GLU A 212 -10.11 14.88 -17.57
CA GLU A 212 -9.77 14.10 -18.78
C GLU A 212 -8.28 13.68 -18.80
N TYR A 213 -7.37 14.44 -18.17
CA TYR A 213 -5.95 14.09 -18.17
C TYR A 213 -5.60 13.11 -17.05
N LEU A 214 -6.13 13.29 -15.83
CA LEU A 214 -5.98 12.30 -14.76
C LEU A 214 -6.54 10.94 -15.20
N TYR A 215 -7.74 10.94 -15.80
CA TYR A 215 -8.39 9.72 -16.29
C TYR A 215 -7.61 9.05 -17.44
N ASN A 216 -7.25 9.80 -18.48
CA ASN A 216 -6.53 9.23 -19.63
C ASN A 216 -5.12 8.75 -19.24
N SER A 217 -4.43 9.51 -18.37
CA SER A 217 -3.11 9.13 -17.88
C SER A 217 -3.14 7.93 -16.94
N GLN A 218 -4.22 7.69 -16.19
CA GLN A 218 -4.31 6.52 -15.31
C GLN A 218 -4.32 5.21 -16.10
N VAL A 219 -4.92 5.18 -17.29
CA VAL A 219 -4.85 4.01 -18.20
C VAL A 219 -3.40 3.78 -18.69
N VAL A 220 -2.66 4.85 -18.99
CA VAL A 220 -1.24 4.80 -19.38
C VAL A 220 -0.34 4.39 -18.21
N TRP A 221 -0.62 4.93 -17.02
CA TRP A 221 0.07 4.61 -15.77
C TRP A 221 -0.09 3.12 -15.46
N SER A 222 -1.33 2.64 -15.41
CA SER A 222 -1.68 1.22 -15.21
C SER A 222 -1.02 0.29 -16.23
N ALA A 223 -0.87 0.75 -17.47
CA ALA A 223 -0.21 -0.01 -18.52
C ALA A 223 1.30 -0.18 -18.30
N TYR A 224 2.00 0.84 -17.79
CA TYR A 224 3.44 0.78 -17.51
C TYR A 224 3.78 0.27 -16.10
N HIS A 225 2.85 0.30 -15.15
CA HIS A 225 3.00 -0.24 -13.79
C HIS A 225 2.46 -1.69 -13.65
N GLY A 226 2.11 -2.32 -14.77
CA GLY A 226 1.89 -3.78 -14.87
C GLY A 226 0.49 -4.28 -14.50
N MET A 227 -0.47 -3.39 -14.29
CA MET A 227 -1.87 -3.76 -13.97
C MET A 227 -2.64 -4.33 -15.18
N VAL A 228 -2.17 -4.06 -16.41
CA VAL A 228 -2.82 -4.51 -17.64
C VAL A 228 -2.21 -5.83 -18.15
N SER A 229 -3.04 -6.77 -18.59
CA SER A 229 -2.54 -7.93 -19.33
C SER A 229 -2.03 -7.51 -20.72
N MET A 230 -1.02 -8.19 -21.25
CA MET A 230 -0.52 -7.92 -22.61
C MET A 230 -1.58 -8.16 -23.71
N GLU A 231 -2.64 -8.90 -23.42
CA GLU A 231 -3.82 -9.04 -24.28
C GLU A 231 -4.68 -7.77 -24.25
N ASN A 232 -5.08 -7.31 -23.05
CA ASN A 232 -5.84 -6.06 -22.87
C ASN A 232 -5.07 -4.85 -23.42
N LEU A 233 -3.75 -4.79 -23.24
CA LEU A 233 -2.91 -3.71 -23.77
C LEU A 233 -2.90 -3.67 -25.30
N ARG A 234 -2.83 -4.84 -25.96
CA ARG A 234 -2.94 -4.95 -27.43
C ARG A 234 -4.35 -4.59 -27.90
N PHE A 235 -5.38 -5.00 -27.15
CA PHE A 235 -6.78 -4.65 -27.43
C PHE A 235 -7.02 -3.13 -27.36
N LEU A 236 -6.57 -2.46 -26.28
CA LEU A 236 -6.67 -1.01 -26.12
C LEU A 236 -5.97 -0.27 -27.27
N LYS A 237 -4.71 -0.63 -27.56
CA LYS A 237 -3.92 -0.02 -28.65
C LYS A 237 -4.51 -0.22 -30.05
N ALA A 238 -5.29 -1.27 -30.27
CA ALA A 238 -5.86 -1.58 -31.57
C ALA A 238 -7.30 -1.07 -31.78
N ASN A 239 -8.11 -1.01 -30.73
CA ASN A 239 -9.56 -0.80 -30.84
C ASN A 239 -10.06 0.48 -30.14
N CYS A 240 -9.40 0.93 -29.07
CA CYS A 240 -9.89 2.02 -28.21
C CYS A 240 -9.25 3.36 -28.56
N THR A 241 -9.16 3.66 -29.85
CA THR A 241 -8.29 4.72 -30.41
C THR A 241 -8.98 6.09 -30.51
N SER A 242 -9.83 6.48 -29.55
CA SER A 242 -10.57 7.74 -29.68
C SER A 242 -9.63 8.95 -29.57
N ARG A 243 -9.90 9.98 -30.39
CA ARG A 243 -9.10 11.21 -30.57
C ARG A 243 -7.60 11.01 -30.89
N ALA A 244 -7.16 9.77 -31.12
CA ALA A 244 -5.76 9.39 -31.29
C ALA A 244 -5.04 10.19 -32.39
N THR A 245 -3.98 10.91 -32.02
CA THR A 245 -3.12 11.59 -33.00
C THR A 245 -2.05 10.66 -33.59
N VAL A 246 -1.68 9.59 -32.86
CA VAL A 246 -0.76 8.54 -33.33
C VAL A 246 -1.29 7.16 -32.92
N ILE A 247 -1.75 6.37 -33.89
CA ILE A 247 -2.26 5.01 -33.62
C ILE A 247 -1.11 4.11 -33.13
N GLY A 248 -1.32 3.39 -32.02
CA GLY A 248 -0.32 2.59 -31.30
C GLY A 248 0.26 3.29 -30.05
N ASP A 249 0.08 4.61 -29.95
CA ASP A 249 0.58 5.44 -28.84
C ASP A 249 -0.56 5.91 -27.92
N LEU A 250 -0.65 5.27 -26.76
CA LEU A 250 -1.72 5.48 -25.76
C LEU A 250 -1.66 6.88 -25.12
N GLU A 251 -0.51 7.56 -25.13
CA GLU A 251 -0.40 8.93 -24.63
C GLU A 251 -1.17 9.94 -25.51
N THR A 252 -1.60 9.52 -26.70
CA THR A 252 -2.40 10.34 -27.62
C THR A 252 -3.90 10.05 -27.60
N TYR A 253 -4.36 9.08 -26.79
CA TYR A 253 -5.73 8.57 -26.80
C TYR A 253 -6.61 9.29 -25.77
N SER A 254 -7.90 9.45 -26.09
CA SER A 254 -8.91 9.84 -25.11
C SER A 254 -9.72 8.62 -24.68
N PHE A 255 -9.55 8.22 -23.42
CA PHE A 255 -10.22 7.07 -22.82
C PHE A 255 -11.56 7.46 -22.17
N VAL A 256 -11.73 8.73 -21.76
CA VAL A 256 -13.01 9.27 -21.28
C VAL A 256 -14.15 9.17 -22.31
N ASP A 257 -13.85 9.08 -23.61
CA ASP A 257 -14.84 8.87 -24.67
C ASP A 257 -15.55 7.50 -24.60
N TYR A 258 -15.05 6.56 -23.78
CA TYR A 258 -15.64 5.23 -23.54
C TYR A 258 -16.25 5.09 -22.13
N MET A 259 -16.47 6.21 -21.44
CA MET A 259 -16.96 6.25 -20.06
C MET A 259 -18.18 7.17 -19.95
N THR A 260 -18.97 6.98 -18.89
CA THR A 260 -20.12 7.82 -18.56
C THR A 260 -20.10 8.23 -17.09
N THR A 261 -20.78 9.33 -16.76
CA THR A 261 -20.98 9.78 -15.38
C THR A 261 -22.33 10.48 -15.27
N GLU A 262 -23.02 10.35 -14.13
CA GLU A 262 -24.28 11.05 -13.86
C GLU A 262 -24.08 12.50 -13.36
N GLY A 263 -22.87 13.06 -13.50
CA GLY A 263 -22.51 14.42 -13.06
C GLY A 263 -21.75 14.47 -11.73
N HIS A 264 -21.23 13.32 -11.30
CA HIS A 264 -20.42 13.15 -10.09
C HIS A 264 -18.95 12.93 -10.47
N LEU A 265 -18.09 12.59 -9.51
CA LEU A 265 -16.66 12.34 -9.74
C LEU A 265 -16.37 10.93 -10.26
N GLU A 266 -17.31 10.01 -10.07
CA GLU A 266 -17.20 8.61 -10.52
C GLU A 266 -17.49 8.50 -12.03
N TYR A 267 -16.74 7.64 -12.72
CA TYR A 267 -16.91 7.30 -14.13
C TYR A 267 -17.14 5.78 -14.26
N GLU A 268 -18.31 5.37 -14.78
CA GLU A 268 -18.70 3.98 -15.07
C GLU A 268 -18.61 3.69 -16.58
N SER A 269 -18.39 2.43 -16.96
CA SER A 269 -18.31 1.97 -18.35
C SER A 269 -19.50 2.45 -19.19
N ASP A 270 -19.26 2.88 -20.43
CA ASP A 270 -20.34 3.16 -21.40
C ASP A 270 -21.06 1.88 -21.90
N GLY A 271 -20.61 0.70 -21.44
CA GLY A 271 -21.08 -0.61 -21.89
C GLY A 271 -20.40 -1.09 -23.18
N SER A 272 -19.38 -0.38 -23.68
CA SER A 272 -18.51 -0.86 -24.75
C SER A 272 -17.41 -1.76 -24.20
N ALA A 273 -16.87 -2.63 -25.07
CA ALA A 273 -15.71 -3.45 -24.72
C ALA A 273 -14.44 -2.62 -24.42
N CYS A 274 -14.41 -1.33 -24.77
CA CYS A 274 -13.37 -0.41 -24.34
C CYS A 274 -13.62 0.08 -22.92
N GLY A 275 -14.83 0.60 -22.63
CA GLY A 275 -15.24 1.02 -21.29
C GLY A 275 -15.03 -0.08 -20.26
N ASP A 276 -15.48 -1.30 -20.57
CA ASP A 276 -15.32 -2.48 -19.70
C ASP A 276 -13.85 -2.82 -19.38
N VAL A 277 -12.89 -2.50 -20.26
CA VAL A 277 -11.45 -2.73 -20.01
C VAL A 277 -10.83 -1.55 -19.27
N ILE A 278 -11.22 -0.32 -19.61
CA ILE A 278 -10.74 0.93 -19.02
C ILE A 278 -11.21 1.06 -17.56
N GLU A 279 -12.47 0.74 -17.26
CA GLU A 279 -13.07 0.77 -15.92
C GLU A 279 -12.23 -0.05 -14.91
N ARG A 280 -11.73 -1.22 -15.32
CA ARG A 280 -10.89 -2.12 -14.49
C ARG A 280 -9.42 -1.68 -14.36
N LEU A 281 -9.02 -0.60 -15.02
CA LEU A 281 -7.69 0.02 -14.93
C LEU A 281 -7.72 1.36 -14.18
N VAL A 282 -8.90 1.97 -14.03
CA VAL A 282 -9.08 3.21 -13.26
C VAL A 282 -9.73 2.95 -11.90
N ASN A 283 -10.71 2.04 -11.82
CA ASN A 283 -11.29 1.58 -10.55
C ASN A 283 -10.55 0.30 -10.10
N MET A 284 -9.82 0.37 -8.99
CA MET A 284 -8.89 -0.70 -8.59
C MET A 284 -9.59 -1.97 -8.07
N PRO A 285 -8.92 -3.15 -8.16
CA PRO A 285 -9.35 -4.38 -7.49
C PRO A 285 -9.29 -4.25 -5.97
N ASP A 286 -10.15 -4.98 -5.24
CA ASP A 286 -10.35 -4.89 -3.78
C ASP A 286 -9.15 -5.34 -2.89
N MET A 287 -7.94 -5.47 -3.45
CA MET A 287 -6.71 -5.91 -2.76
C MET A 287 -5.53 -4.94 -2.92
N GLU A 288 -5.65 -3.89 -3.73
CA GLU A 288 -4.61 -2.89 -3.99
C GLU A 288 -5.05 -1.52 -3.40
N ASP A 289 -4.13 -0.71 -2.87
CA ASP A 289 -4.46 0.62 -2.33
C ASP A 289 -4.40 1.69 -3.44
N GLU A 290 -5.56 2.27 -3.77
CA GLU A 290 -5.72 3.36 -4.76
C GLU A 290 -4.84 4.59 -4.43
N TYR A 291 -4.56 4.82 -3.15
CA TYR A 291 -3.79 5.98 -2.68
C TYR A 291 -2.29 5.72 -2.72
N ASN A 292 -1.84 4.47 -2.60
CA ASN A 292 -0.41 4.12 -2.64
C ASN A 292 -0.23 2.68 -3.15
N TYR A 293 -0.03 2.51 -4.46
CA TYR A 293 -0.06 1.19 -5.14
C TYR A 293 0.95 0.15 -4.62
N TYR A 294 1.98 0.58 -3.87
CA TYR A 294 2.98 -0.33 -3.30
C TYR A 294 2.89 -0.44 -1.76
N GLN A 295 1.74 -0.11 -1.17
CA GLN A 295 1.51 -0.10 0.28
C GLN A 295 0.73 -1.33 0.76
N ASP A 296 1.43 -2.26 1.42
CA ASP A 296 0.83 -3.41 2.11
C ASP A 296 0.11 -2.99 3.42
N CYS A 297 -1.12 -2.47 3.34
CA CYS A 297 -1.95 -2.26 4.53
C CYS A 297 -2.50 -3.59 5.10
N TYR A 298 -1.60 -4.41 5.66
CA TYR A 298 -1.83 -5.59 6.51
C TYR A 298 -3.02 -6.48 6.11
N VAL A 299 -2.95 -7.06 4.91
CA VAL A 299 -4.02 -7.85 4.26
C VAL A 299 -4.17 -9.27 4.85
N ASP A 300 -4.34 -9.40 6.17
CA ASP A 300 -4.58 -10.69 6.85
C ASP A 300 -5.82 -10.65 7.79
N PRO A 301 -7.02 -10.97 7.28
CA PRO A 301 -8.28 -10.83 8.02
C PRO A 301 -8.62 -12.06 8.87
N PRO A 302 -8.59 -11.90 10.20
CA PRO A 302 -9.85 -12.08 10.93
C PRO A 302 -10.25 -10.88 11.80
N LEU A 303 -9.36 -9.89 12.01
CA LEU A 303 -9.64 -8.73 12.86
C LEU A 303 -10.42 -7.62 12.14
N PHE A 304 -10.04 -7.29 10.90
CA PHE A 304 -10.57 -6.10 10.20
C PHE A 304 -11.82 -6.34 9.36
N ALA A 305 -12.19 -7.60 9.08
CA ALA A 305 -13.38 -7.99 8.30
C ALA A 305 -14.77 -7.64 8.93
N THR A 306 -14.79 -6.78 9.96
CA THR A 306 -16.01 -6.20 10.55
C THR A 306 -15.93 -4.68 10.83
N LEU A 307 -14.83 -4.03 10.41
CA LEU A 307 -14.67 -2.58 10.35
C LEU A 307 -14.93 -2.08 8.92
N PRO A 308 -15.15 -0.78 8.69
CA PRO A 308 -15.69 -0.30 7.42
C PRO A 308 -14.63 -0.28 6.32
N GLN A 309 -14.60 -1.31 5.48
CA GLN A 309 -14.17 -1.13 4.08
C GLN A 309 -15.12 -0.13 3.40
N ARG A 310 -14.55 0.68 2.50
CA ARG A 310 -15.26 1.71 1.72
C ARG A 310 -16.46 1.10 0.97
N PRO A 311 -17.65 1.73 1.00
CA PRO A 311 -18.86 1.09 0.52
C PRO A 311 -19.04 1.22 -1.01
N LYS A 312 -18.41 0.34 -1.80
CA LYS A 312 -18.88 0.06 -3.18
C LYS A 312 -20.33 -0.50 -3.08
N ARG A 313 -21.29 0.43 -3.21
CA ARG A 313 -22.77 0.32 -3.16
C ARG A 313 -23.42 -0.19 -1.85
N MET A 314 -23.85 0.79 -1.04
CA MET A 314 -25.12 0.81 -0.26
C MET A 314 -25.66 -0.52 0.32
N GLN A 315 -25.44 -0.79 1.62
CA GLN A 315 -26.40 -1.62 2.39
C GLN A 315 -26.54 -1.30 3.89
N ARG A 316 -27.79 -1.24 4.36
CA ARG A 316 -28.16 -0.90 5.74
C ARG A 316 -27.97 -2.06 6.73
N ARG A 317 -27.72 -1.72 8.00
CA ARG A 317 -27.64 -2.55 9.25
C ARG A 317 -26.28 -3.18 9.59
N LYS A 318 -25.52 -2.59 10.53
CA LYS A 318 -24.63 -3.36 11.47
C LYS A 318 -24.24 -2.66 12.79
N ASN A 319 -24.87 -1.54 13.17
CA ASN A 319 -24.51 -0.64 14.30
C ASN A 319 -24.52 -1.24 15.73
N ARG A 320 -24.57 -2.58 15.88
CA ARG A 320 -24.48 -3.27 17.18
C ARG A 320 -23.18 -4.06 17.40
N ALA A 321 -22.40 -4.30 16.34
CA ALA A 321 -21.10 -5.00 16.44
C ALA A 321 -19.91 -4.05 16.71
N ARG A 322 -19.94 -2.82 16.15
CA ARG A 322 -18.86 -1.81 16.18
C ARG A 322 -18.31 -1.50 17.59
N LYS A 323 -19.12 -1.68 18.65
CA LYS A 323 -18.73 -1.43 20.05
C LYS A 323 -18.04 -2.62 20.76
N GLN A 324 -17.91 -3.77 20.10
CA GLN A 324 -17.31 -4.98 20.68
C GLN A 324 -15.92 -5.29 20.09
N ALA A 325 -15.69 -4.98 18.80
CA ALA A 325 -14.39 -5.13 18.14
C ALA A 325 -13.27 -4.30 18.82
N LEU A 326 -13.54 -3.01 19.12
CA LEU A 326 -12.61 -2.06 19.77
C LEU A 326 -11.97 -2.54 21.09
N ASN A 327 -12.47 -3.60 21.71
CA ASN A 327 -11.87 -4.15 22.93
C ASN A 327 -10.80 -5.23 22.72
N GLY A 328 -10.65 -5.76 21.50
CA GLY A 328 -9.74 -6.87 21.16
C GLY A 328 -8.77 -6.62 20.00
N ILE A 329 -8.74 -5.41 19.43
CA ILE A 329 -7.84 -5.05 18.32
C ILE A 329 -6.40 -4.79 18.84
N PHE A 330 -6.27 -4.21 20.03
CA PHE A 330 -5.00 -3.80 20.60
C PHE A 330 -4.55 -4.76 21.70
N ASP A 331 -3.32 -5.28 21.59
CA ASP A 331 -2.69 -5.94 22.73
C ASP A 331 -2.38 -4.89 23.79
N LYS A 332 -3.16 -4.91 24.88
CA LYS A 332 -3.01 -4.03 26.04
C LYS A 332 -1.76 -4.35 26.88
N ASN A 333 -0.95 -5.31 26.43
CA ASN A 333 0.36 -5.67 26.97
C ASN A 333 1.53 -5.34 26.02
N ALA A 334 1.26 -4.79 24.82
CA ALA A 334 2.31 -4.25 23.96
C ALA A 334 3.09 -3.18 24.72
N ASP A 335 4.43 -3.23 24.66
CA ASP A 335 5.27 -2.41 25.56
C ASP A 335 5.05 -0.92 25.32
N SER A 336 4.31 -0.29 26.24
CA SER A 336 3.98 1.12 26.25
C SER A 336 5.01 1.97 27.00
N SER A 337 6.17 1.40 27.35
CA SER A 337 7.32 2.17 27.84
C SER A 337 8.11 2.77 26.66
N GLY A 338 8.77 3.90 26.92
CA GLY A 338 9.43 4.70 25.88
C GLY A 338 8.47 5.60 25.07
N ASN A 339 9.03 6.32 24.09
CA ASN A 339 8.29 7.23 23.23
C ASN A 339 7.68 6.47 22.03
N PRO A 340 6.34 6.44 21.85
CA PRO A 340 5.70 5.75 20.71
C PRO A 340 6.25 6.20 19.37
N ALA A 341 6.60 7.49 19.24
CA ALA A 341 7.14 8.07 18.01
C ALA A 341 8.45 7.40 17.54
N THR A 342 9.22 6.79 18.44
CA THR A 342 10.47 6.09 18.07
C THR A 342 10.26 4.74 17.36
N LYS A 343 9.00 4.28 17.22
CA LYS A 343 8.65 2.98 16.62
C LYS A 343 8.32 3.03 15.13
N PHE A 344 8.16 4.22 14.55
CA PHE A 344 7.71 4.41 13.15
C PHE A 344 8.89 4.67 12.20
N ASN A 345 8.85 4.10 10.99
CA ASN A 345 9.84 4.36 9.95
C ASN A 345 9.48 5.60 9.12
N TYR A 346 10.04 6.75 9.48
CA TYR A 346 9.81 8.02 8.77
C TYR A 346 10.62 8.17 7.46
N ILE A 347 11.25 7.11 6.96
CA ILE A 347 12.05 7.09 5.73
C ILE A 347 11.31 6.33 4.62
N SER A 348 10.53 5.29 4.96
CA SER A 348 9.78 4.50 3.99
C SER A 348 8.41 4.00 4.48
N THR A 349 7.51 3.82 3.51
CA THR A 349 6.12 3.34 3.65
C THR A 349 5.99 1.82 3.69
N ASP A 350 7.08 1.10 3.47
CA ASP A 350 7.12 -0.37 3.55
C ASP A 350 6.92 -0.89 4.99
N GLY A 351 6.85 -2.21 5.14
CA GLY A 351 6.29 -2.92 6.31
C GLY A 351 6.94 -2.67 7.68
N GLU A 352 7.97 -1.83 7.78
CA GLU A 352 8.59 -1.38 9.04
C GLU A 352 7.79 -0.26 9.75
N TRP A 353 6.45 -0.33 9.72
CA TRP A 353 5.55 0.65 10.36
C TRP A 353 5.76 2.08 9.84
N GLY A 354 5.88 2.25 8.51
CA GLY A 354 5.93 3.56 7.87
C GLY A 354 4.62 4.34 8.03
N TYR A 355 3.51 3.75 7.57
CA TYR A 355 2.15 4.27 7.77
C TYR A 355 1.35 3.41 8.76
N PRO A 356 0.78 3.98 9.83
CA PRO A 356 -0.22 3.29 10.64
C PRO A 356 -1.57 3.22 9.92
N CYS A 357 -1.86 2.09 9.25
CA CYS A 357 -3.15 1.78 8.60
C CYS A 357 -4.36 1.61 9.59
N TRP A 358 -4.36 2.38 10.67
CA TRP A 358 -5.41 2.47 11.69
C TRP A 358 -5.66 3.93 12.13
N ASN A 359 -4.92 4.90 11.58
CA ASN A 359 -4.90 6.27 12.08
C ASN A 359 -6.25 6.94 11.87
N ASP A 360 -6.85 6.79 10.69
CA ASP A 360 -8.22 7.19 10.30
C ASP A 360 -9.28 6.79 11.35
N VAL A 361 -9.24 5.52 11.79
CA VAL A 361 -10.17 4.96 12.78
C VAL A 361 -9.89 5.54 14.16
N LEU A 362 -8.62 5.79 14.50
CA LEU A 362 -8.23 6.28 15.82
C LEU A 362 -8.32 7.80 15.98
N LEU A 363 -8.11 8.60 14.94
CA LEU A 363 -8.48 10.01 14.89
C LEU A 363 -9.99 10.15 15.07
N THR A 364 -10.78 9.34 14.36
CA THR A 364 -12.23 9.26 14.56
C THR A 364 -12.60 8.91 16.01
N VAL A 365 -11.87 8.01 16.68
CA VAL A 365 -12.08 7.71 18.11
C VAL A 365 -11.66 8.88 19.02
N TRP A 366 -10.51 9.50 18.76
CA TRP A 366 -9.93 10.56 19.59
C TRP A 366 -10.76 11.84 19.52
N ALA A 367 -11.08 12.33 18.31
CA ALA A 367 -11.85 13.54 18.06
C ALA A 367 -13.30 13.46 18.62
N ASN A 368 -13.87 12.25 18.74
CA ASN A 368 -15.19 12.04 19.34
C ASN A 368 -15.19 11.93 20.87
N ARG A 369 -14.05 12.06 21.55
CA ARG A 369 -14.02 12.12 23.01
C ARG A 369 -14.51 13.46 23.52
N LYS A 370 -15.38 13.44 24.54
CA LYS A 370 -15.91 14.67 25.14
C LYS A 370 -14.82 15.62 25.68
N ASP A 371 -13.76 15.09 26.30
CA ASP A 371 -12.68 15.90 26.86
C ASP A 371 -11.83 16.55 25.76
N VAL A 372 -11.61 15.85 24.65
CA VAL A 372 -11.01 16.41 23.42
C VAL A 372 -11.89 17.52 22.87
N GLN A 373 -13.18 17.27 22.62
CA GLN A 373 -14.09 18.30 22.08
C GLN A 373 -14.26 19.52 23.01
N GLU A 374 -14.08 19.36 24.32
CA GLU A 374 -14.06 20.49 25.27
C GLU A 374 -12.73 21.28 25.24
N ALA A 375 -11.61 20.61 24.95
CA ALA A 375 -10.31 21.26 24.75
C ALA A 375 -10.16 21.93 23.37
N LEU A 376 -10.79 21.38 22.33
CA LEU A 376 -10.88 21.94 20.97
C LEU A 376 -11.96 23.03 20.84
N HIS A 377 -12.62 23.41 21.95
CA HIS A 377 -13.68 24.43 21.99
C HIS A 377 -14.88 24.17 21.06
N ILE A 378 -15.15 22.90 20.72
CA ILE A 378 -16.25 22.51 19.83
C ILE A 378 -17.58 23.00 20.39
N ASP A 379 -18.41 23.55 19.51
CA ASP A 379 -19.54 24.39 19.91
C ASP A 379 -20.56 23.60 20.75
N VAL A 380 -21.09 24.23 21.81
CA VAL A 380 -22.04 23.56 22.73
C VAL A 380 -23.30 23.11 22.00
N ALA A 381 -23.69 23.83 20.93
CA ALA A 381 -24.80 23.46 20.06
C ALA A 381 -24.49 22.18 19.25
N TRP A 382 -23.31 22.10 18.62
CA TRP A 382 -22.87 20.92 17.87
C TRP A 382 -22.79 19.69 18.79
N ARG A 383 -22.18 19.85 19.97
CA ARG A 383 -22.04 18.79 21.01
C ARG A 383 -23.36 18.38 21.68
N ALA A 384 -24.46 19.08 21.41
CA ALA A 384 -25.80 18.71 21.86
C ALA A 384 -26.59 17.89 20.81
N THR A 385 -26.04 17.72 19.61
CA THR A 385 -26.61 16.83 18.57
C THR A 385 -26.28 15.35 18.85
N ASN A 386 -26.73 14.46 17.96
CA ASN A 386 -26.27 13.06 17.92
C ASN A 386 -25.20 12.83 16.83
N LEU A 387 -24.58 13.89 16.32
CA LEU A 387 -23.48 13.77 15.35
C LEU A 387 -22.21 13.25 16.02
N THR A 388 -21.35 12.69 15.19
CA THR A 388 -19.97 12.33 15.52
C THR A 388 -19.09 12.91 14.44
N TRP A 389 -17.91 13.41 14.82
CA TRP A 389 -16.87 13.75 13.85
C TRP A 389 -16.53 12.51 13.03
N GLN A 390 -16.35 12.68 11.73
CA GLN A 390 -15.85 11.68 10.80
C GLN A 390 -14.92 12.41 9.85
N ASP A 391 -13.92 11.71 9.31
CA ASP A 391 -12.94 12.33 8.43
C ASP A 391 -13.60 12.89 7.15
N CYS A 392 -14.45 12.10 6.50
CA CYS A 392 -15.29 12.56 5.38
C CYS A 392 -16.78 12.59 5.74
N ASN A 393 -17.52 13.44 5.03
CA ASN A 393 -18.99 13.49 5.04
C ASN A 393 -19.52 12.80 3.78
N ASP A 394 -19.66 11.48 3.80
CA ASP A 394 -20.13 10.69 2.62
C ASP A 394 -21.42 11.25 1.99
N PRO A 395 -22.48 11.62 2.75
CA PRO A 395 -23.67 12.26 2.19
C PRO A 395 -23.42 13.59 1.46
N MET A 396 -22.35 14.31 1.78
CA MET A 396 -21.92 15.49 1.04
C MET A 396 -21.16 15.11 -0.23
N TYR A 397 -20.29 14.09 -0.18
CA TYR A 397 -19.61 13.56 -1.38
C TYR A 397 -20.64 13.08 -2.42
N ASP A 398 -21.60 12.26 -2.00
CA ASP A 398 -22.72 11.75 -2.81
C ASP A 398 -23.53 12.90 -3.46
N ALA A 399 -23.65 14.05 -2.79
CA ALA A 399 -24.47 15.19 -3.19
C ALA A 399 -23.67 16.38 -3.78
N TYR A 400 -22.35 16.25 -3.95
CA TYR A 400 -21.50 17.37 -4.34
C TYR A 400 -21.64 17.67 -5.84
N ASN A 401 -22.12 18.88 -6.17
CA ASN A 401 -22.24 19.33 -7.54
C ASN A 401 -20.89 19.90 -8.03
N VAL A 402 -20.14 19.11 -8.79
CA VAL A 402 -18.89 19.51 -9.44
C VAL A 402 -19.18 20.60 -10.49
N THR A 403 -18.52 21.75 -10.34
CA THR A 403 -18.63 22.89 -11.28
C THR A 403 -17.43 22.95 -12.24
N TYR A 404 -16.26 22.44 -11.81
CA TYR A 404 -15.02 22.51 -12.60
C TYR A 404 -14.36 21.14 -12.82
N THR A 405 -14.28 20.71 -14.09
CA THR A 405 -13.53 19.52 -14.52
C THR A 405 -12.22 19.85 -15.27
N ASP A 406 -12.00 21.12 -15.60
CA ASP A 406 -10.78 21.68 -16.20
C ASP A 406 -10.49 23.06 -15.58
N LEU A 407 -9.34 23.19 -14.92
CA LEU A 407 -8.94 24.44 -14.27
C LEU A 407 -8.08 25.36 -15.15
N THR A 408 -7.86 25.04 -16.43
CA THR A 408 -7.11 25.87 -17.40
C THR A 408 -7.55 27.33 -17.34
N THR A 409 -8.85 27.57 -17.35
CA THR A 409 -9.43 28.94 -17.34
C THR A 409 -9.15 29.68 -16.03
N ILE A 410 -9.17 28.99 -14.88
CA ILE A 410 -8.90 29.56 -13.55
C ILE A 410 -7.43 30.00 -13.45
N PHE A 411 -6.50 29.17 -13.92
CA PHE A 411 -5.09 29.55 -13.96
C PHE A 411 -4.80 30.65 -14.99
N GLU A 412 -5.42 30.62 -16.17
CA GLU A 412 -5.29 31.69 -17.17
C GLU A 412 -5.81 33.03 -16.64
N ASP A 413 -6.97 33.05 -15.97
CA ASP A 413 -7.50 34.27 -15.34
C ASP A 413 -6.62 34.77 -14.18
N PHE A 414 -6.06 33.86 -13.37
CA PHE A 414 -5.07 34.24 -12.36
C PHE A 414 -3.84 34.90 -12.99
N LEU A 415 -3.32 34.38 -14.10
CA LEU A 415 -2.16 34.94 -14.80
C LEU A 415 -2.43 36.31 -15.43
N LYS A 416 -3.68 36.59 -15.82
CA LYS A 416 -4.14 37.90 -16.31
C LYS A 416 -4.31 38.92 -15.19
N GLU A 417 -4.78 38.50 -14.01
CA GLU A 417 -5.22 39.41 -12.94
C GLU A 417 -4.23 39.58 -11.78
N ASN A 418 -3.35 38.61 -11.53
CA ASN A 418 -2.38 38.66 -10.42
C ASN A 418 -1.41 39.85 -10.57
N ARG A 419 -1.26 40.63 -9.49
CA ARG A 419 -0.33 41.77 -9.41
C ARG A 419 0.96 41.49 -8.63
N ASN A 420 1.17 40.28 -8.11
CA ASN A 420 2.42 39.88 -7.47
C ASN A 420 3.34 39.15 -8.49
N PRO A 421 4.38 39.79 -9.04
CA PRO A 421 5.29 39.18 -10.01
C PRO A 421 6.27 38.16 -9.39
N ASN A 422 6.18 37.91 -8.07
CA ASN A 422 6.96 36.90 -7.36
C ASN A 422 6.07 35.75 -6.85
N PHE A 423 4.80 35.71 -7.27
CA PHE A 423 3.89 34.63 -6.90
C PHE A 423 4.36 33.30 -7.48
N ARG A 424 4.20 32.23 -6.73
CA ARG A 424 4.64 30.89 -7.12
C ARG A 424 3.58 29.83 -6.85
N PHE A 425 3.39 28.94 -7.81
CA PHE A 425 2.70 27.68 -7.62
C PHE A 425 3.72 26.56 -7.42
N LEU A 426 3.40 25.64 -6.53
CA LEU A 426 4.03 24.32 -6.42
C LEU A 426 2.94 23.28 -6.64
N ILE A 427 3.12 22.44 -7.65
CA ILE A 427 2.30 21.28 -7.93
C ILE A 427 3.19 20.07 -7.66
N HIS A 428 2.87 19.28 -6.63
CA HIS A 428 3.65 18.09 -6.30
C HIS A 428 2.76 16.85 -6.28
N ASN A 429 3.24 15.74 -6.82
CA ASN A 429 2.54 14.46 -6.77
C ASN A 429 3.49 13.42 -6.17
N GLY A 430 2.99 12.56 -5.29
CA GLY A 430 3.62 11.25 -5.14
C GLY A 430 3.55 10.48 -6.47
N ASP A 431 4.63 9.82 -6.86
CA ASP A 431 4.69 9.12 -8.15
C ASP A 431 4.04 7.72 -8.16
N VAL A 432 3.48 7.26 -7.02
CA VAL A 432 2.78 5.97 -6.90
C VAL A 432 1.29 6.08 -6.47
N ASP A 433 0.72 7.28 -6.56
CA ASP A 433 -0.72 7.57 -6.47
C ASP A 433 -1.43 7.22 -7.78
N THR A 434 -2.62 6.62 -7.69
CA THR A 434 -3.47 6.31 -8.86
C THR A 434 -4.66 7.26 -9.03
N ILE A 435 -5.13 7.90 -7.95
CA ILE A 435 -6.31 8.79 -7.96
C ILE A 435 -5.97 10.13 -8.63
N CYS A 436 -4.87 10.76 -8.23
CA CYS A 436 -4.38 12.03 -8.78
C CYS A 436 -2.95 11.87 -9.29
N ASN A 437 -2.76 10.84 -10.13
CA ASN A 437 -1.46 10.38 -10.59
C ASN A 437 -0.60 11.50 -11.22
N TYR A 438 0.72 11.38 -11.07
CA TYR A 438 1.68 12.40 -11.48
C TYR A 438 1.75 12.64 -13.00
N LEU A 439 1.24 11.73 -13.83
CA LEU A 439 1.28 11.88 -15.29
C LEU A 439 0.20 12.85 -15.78
N GLY A 440 -1.04 12.74 -15.28
CA GLY A 440 -2.14 13.64 -15.65
C GLY A 440 -1.84 15.09 -15.30
N GLU A 441 -1.32 15.33 -14.09
CA GLU A 441 -0.91 16.66 -13.66
C GLU A 441 0.33 17.17 -14.42
N ALA A 442 1.26 16.29 -14.80
CA ALA A 442 2.36 16.67 -15.67
C ALA A 442 1.91 17.03 -17.10
N TRP A 443 0.89 16.36 -17.65
CA TRP A 443 0.27 16.70 -18.92
C TRP A 443 -0.46 18.05 -18.84
N PHE A 444 -1.25 18.26 -17.78
CA PHE A 444 -1.97 19.51 -17.53
C PHE A 444 -1.03 20.71 -17.43
N MET A 445 -0.03 20.65 -16.54
CA MET A 445 0.87 21.77 -16.29
C MET A 445 1.76 22.10 -17.50
N ARG A 446 2.18 21.10 -18.29
CA ARG A 446 2.86 21.34 -19.58
C ARG A 446 1.94 22.02 -20.58
N ARG A 447 0.69 21.57 -20.70
CA ARG A 447 -0.27 22.16 -21.64
C ARG A 447 -0.64 23.60 -21.27
N LEU A 448 -0.80 23.88 -19.98
CA LEU A 448 -1.00 25.24 -19.47
C LEU A 448 0.22 26.14 -19.77
N ALA A 449 1.44 25.63 -19.59
CA ALA A 449 2.68 26.33 -19.90
C ALA A 449 2.82 26.65 -21.40
N GLU A 450 2.51 25.71 -22.30
CA GLU A 450 2.46 25.93 -23.75
C GLU A 450 1.47 27.04 -24.13
N ARG A 451 0.21 26.93 -23.65
CA ARG A 451 -0.88 27.88 -23.95
C ARG A 451 -0.54 29.31 -23.55
N ASN A 452 0.21 29.47 -22.46
CA ASN A 452 0.60 30.77 -21.89
C ASN A 452 2.05 31.17 -22.23
N ALA A 453 2.69 30.48 -23.20
CA ALA A 453 4.05 30.76 -23.67
C ALA A 453 5.10 30.88 -22.54
N MET A 454 5.02 30.01 -21.52
CA MET A 454 5.93 30.01 -20.38
C MET A 454 7.31 29.43 -20.74
N GLU A 455 8.37 29.98 -20.17
CA GLU A 455 9.72 29.43 -20.29
C GLU A 455 9.84 28.16 -19.43
N ALA A 456 10.00 27.00 -20.09
CA ALA A 456 10.19 25.72 -19.44
C ALA A 456 11.68 25.43 -19.18
N SER A 457 12.04 25.22 -17.91
CA SER A 457 13.38 24.75 -17.54
C SER A 457 13.55 23.24 -17.79
N PRO A 458 14.80 22.73 -17.85
CA PRO A 458 15.06 21.29 -17.89
C PRO A 458 14.53 20.59 -16.62
N ARG A 459 13.78 19.49 -16.80
CA ARG A 459 13.40 18.61 -15.68
C ARG A 459 14.66 18.01 -15.08
N ARG A 460 14.84 18.15 -13.76
CA ARG A 460 16.03 17.73 -13.01
C ARG A 460 15.64 16.96 -11.75
N GLN A 461 16.56 16.16 -11.22
CA GLN A 461 16.37 15.53 -9.91
C GLN A 461 16.41 16.57 -8.78
N TRP A 462 15.73 16.28 -7.67
CA TRP A 462 15.94 16.95 -6.39
C TRP A 462 16.23 15.92 -5.29
N PHE A 463 16.90 16.35 -4.22
CA PHE A 463 17.54 15.45 -3.26
C PHE A 463 17.11 15.75 -1.82
N PHE A 464 16.88 14.70 -1.03
CA PHE A 464 16.75 14.75 0.42
C PHE A 464 17.93 13.99 1.02
N SER A 465 18.75 14.68 1.83
CA SER A 465 20.11 14.22 2.15
C SER A 465 20.91 13.95 0.87
N ASP A 466 21.35 12.72 0.68
CA ASP A 466 22.13 12.16 -0.42
C ASP A 466 21.27 11.40 -1.45
N GLN A 467 19.98 11.19 -1.16
CA GLN A 467 19.08 10.36 -1.94
C GLN A 467 18.17 11.18 -2.87
N THR A 468 17.86 10.65 -4.06
CA THR A 468 16.92 11.28 -4.99
C THR A 468 15.49 11.22 -4.44
N ALA A 469 14.99 12.38 -4.02
CA ALA A 469 13.64 12.55 -3.48
C ALA A 469 12.58 12.71 -4.57
N GLY A 470 12.99 12.86 -5.83
CA GLY A 470 12.11 12.90 -7.00
C GLY A 470 12.65 13.84 -8.08
N PHE A 471 11.75 14.41 -8.88
CA PHE A 471 12.10 15.34 -9.96
C PHE A 471 11.36 16.67 -9.84
N VAL A 472 11.92 17.74 -10.43
CA VAL A 472 11.31 19.07 -10.55
C VAL A 472 11.47 19.64 -11.96
N GLN A 473 10.43 20.27 -12.48
CA GLN A 473 10.45 21.08 -13.70
C GLN A 473 9.77 22.43 -13.41
N ARG A 474 10.51 23.54 -13.59
CA ARG A 474 9.98 24.90 -13.43
C ARG A 474 9.49 25.46 -14.76
N PHE A 475 8.32 26.09 -14.75
CA PHE A 475 7.79 26.93 -15.83
C PHE A 475 7.70 28.38 -15.34
N THR A 476 8.11 29.35 -16.17
CA THR A 476 8.12 30.78 -15.83
C THR A 476 7.26 31.56 -16.81
N HIS A 477 6.19 32.18 -16.33
CA HIS A 477 5.33 33.06 -17.15
C HIS A 477 5.94 34.46 -17.27
N GLY A 478 5.64 35.16 -18.37
CA GLY A 478 6.18 36.51 -18.67
C GLY A 478 5.85 37.61 -17.64
N SER A 479 4.91 37.38 -16.71
CA SER A 479 4.64 38.26 -15.57
C SER A 479 5.52 38.01 -14.34
N GLY A 480 6.44 37.03 -14.39
CA GLY A 480 7.31 36.61 -13.28
C GLY A 480 6.75 35.48 -12.42
N VAL A 481 5.47 35.10 -12.61
CA VAL A 481 4.86 33.95 -11.93
C VAL A 481 5.55 32.65 -12.34
N ILE A 482 5.93 31.84 -11.35
CA ILE A 482 6.52 30.51 -11.59
C ILE A 482 5.58 29.39 -11.17
N PHE A 483 5.69 28.26 -11.85
CA PHE A 483 5.09 26.97 -11.48
C PHE A 483 6.20 25.95 -11.35
N ASP A 484 6.38 25.37 -10.16
CA ASP A 484 7.23 24.21 -9.94
C ASP A 484 6.37 22.94 -9.99
N LEU A 485 6.53 22.13 -11.04
CA LEU A 485 5.95 20.79 -11.14
C LEU A 485 6.94 19.77 -10.57
N MET A 486 6.53 18.99 -9.57
CA MET A 486 7.40 18.09 -8.82
C MET A 486 6.82 16.67 -8.67
N THR A 487 7.71 15.67 -8.59
CA THR A 487 7.36 14.35 -8.02
C THR A 487 8.06 14.12 -6.68
N VAL A 488 7.41 13.35 -5.81
CA VAL A 488 7.95 12.83 -4.55
C VAL A 488 8.09 11.31 -4.68
N LYS A 489 9.33 10.81 -4.70
CA LYS A 489 9.64 9.44 -5.13
C LYS A 489 9.16 8.40 -4.12
N GLY A 490 8.28 7.49 -4.54
CA GLY A 490 7.72 6.45 -3.69
C GLY A 490 6.76 6.98 -2.62
N ALA A 491 6.15 8.14 -2.87
CA ALA A 491 4.95 8.59 -2.17
C ALA A 491 3.71 8.29 -3.01
N GLY A 492 2.61 7.99 -2.33
CA GLY A 492 1.28 7.94 -2.90
C GLY A 492 0.57 9.29 -2.84
N HIS A 493 -0.72 9.27 -2.54
CA HIS A 493 -1.62 10.41 -2.54
C HIS A 493 -1.33 11.41 -1.41
N PHE A 494 -0.68 10.96 -0.34
CA PHE A 494 -0.39 11.73 0.88
C PHE A 494 1.13 11.89 1.09
N PRO A 495 1.89 12.64 0.26
CA PRO A 495 3.35 12.70 0.36
C PRO A 495 3.90 13.17 1.71
N ALA A 496 3.12 13.93 2.48
CA ALA A 496 3.46 14.34 3.84
C ALA A 496 3.42 13.18 4.85
N THR A 497 2.56 12.19 4.65
CA THR A 497 2.50 10.92 5.39
C THR A 497 3.59 9.97 4.91
N ASP A 498 3.70 9.76 3.59
CA ASP A 498 4.53 8.72 3.00
C ASP A 498 6.03 9.02 3.06
N ARG A 499 6.40 10.28 2.78
CA ARG A 499 7.80 10.73 2.70
C ARG A 499 7.95 12.02 3.52
N PRO A 500 7.72 11.96 4.86
CA PRO A 500 7.57 13.14 5.71
C PRO A 500 8.83 14.03 5.75
N GLY A 501 10.01 13.42 5.68
CA GLY A 501 11.29 14.13 5.53
C GLY A 501 11.36 14.96 4.25
N PRO A 502 11.33 14.31 3.07
CA PRO A 502 11.23 14.98 1.77
C PRO A 502 10.13 16.04 1.70
N ALA A 503 8.90 15.72 2.11
CA ALA A 503 7.76 16.63 2.04
C ALA A 503 7.97 17.91 2.89
N ARG A 504 8.49 17.78 4.11
CA ARG A 504 8.81 18.95 4.95
C ARG A 504 9.93 19.81 4.32
N GLN A 505 10.93 19.20 3.67
CA GLN A 505 11.96 19.96 2.94
C GLN A 505 11.35 20.71 1.74
N LEU A 506 10.53 20.02 0.95
CA LEU A 506 9.82 20.54 -0.21
C LEU A 506 8.96 21.77 0.14
N ILE A 507 8.07 21.67 1.12
CA ILE A 507 7.20 22.80 1.50
C ILE A 507 7.98 23.96 2.15
N THR A 508 9.04 23.66 2.92
CA THR A 508 9.85 24.70 3.54
C THR A 508 10.62 25.49 2.48
N ASN A 509 11.21 24.80 1.51
CA ASN A 509 11.92 25.46 0.40
C ASN A 509 10.96 26.23 -0.52
N PHE A 510 9.72 25.73 -0.72
CA PHE A 510 8.66 26.50 -1.35
C PHE A 510 8.34 27.80 -0.60
N MET A 511 8.02 27.74 0.69
CA MET A 511 7.65 28.93 1.47
C MET A 511 8.81 29.94 1.57
N TRP A 512 10.03 29.46 1.85
CA TRP A 512 11.20 30.31 2.11
C TRP A 512 12.02 30.66 0.86
N GLY A 513 11.67 30.11 -0.30
CA GLY A 513 12.39 30.32 -1.57
C GLY A 513 12.58 31.80 -1.94
N PRO A 514 13.79 32.21 -2.36
CA PRO A 514 14.08 33.60 -2.71
C PRO A 514 13.28 34.08 -3.92
N ALA A 515 12.97 35.36 -3.93
CA ALA A 515 12.30 36.05 -5.04
C ALA A 515 13.30 36.99 -5.75
N PRO A 516 13.28 37.12 -7.09
CA PRO A 516 12.37 36.47 -8.04
C PRO A 516 12.83 35.07 -8.51
N THR A 517 14.02 34.59 -8.08
CA THR A 517 14.64 33.36 -8.63
C THR A 517 13.86 32.06 -8.38
N GLY A 518 12.94 32.07 -7.41
CA GLY A 518 12.17 30.91 -6.99
C GLY A 518 12.93 30.03 -5.98
N PRO A 519 12.24 29.01 -5.42
CA PRO A 519 12.83 28.00 -4.56
C PRO A 519 14.03 27.27 -5.16
N ASP A 520 14.94 26.83 -4.28
CA ASP A 520 15.85 25.72 -4.55
C ASP A 520 15.49 24.57 -3.61
N TYR A 521 14.94 23.48 -4.17
CA TYR A 521 14.47 22.34 -3.38
C TYR A 521 15.59 21.48 -2.80
N ASN A 522 16.83 21.64 -3.27
CA ASN A 522 18.02 21.00 -2.69
C ASN A 522 18.59 21.78 -1.49
N SER A 523 18.03 22.96 -1.17
CA SER A 523 18.47 23.77 -0.04
C SER A 523 18.18 23.08 1.29
N THR A 524 19.19 23.02 2.15
CA THR A 524 19.07 22.59 3.56
C THR A 524 19.07 23.80 4.52
N ALA A 525 18.98 25.03 4.00
CA ALA A 525 19.16 26.25 4.77
C ALA A 525 18.06 26.43 5.85
N GLY A 526 18.45 26.27 7.12
CA GLY A 526 17.53 26.32 8.26
C GLY A 526 16.79 25.01 8.53
N LEU A 527 17.04 23.93 7.77
CA LEU A 527 16.39 22.63 7.94
C LEU A 527 17.31 21.61 8.63
N LYS A 528 16.90 21.12 9.80
CA LYS A 528 17.49 19.91 10.42
C LYS A 528 16.89 18.68 9.74
N LEU A 529 17.54 18.19 8.68
CA LEU A 529 17.04 17.07 7.84
C LEU A 529 16.62 15.84 8.66
N MET A 530 17.43 15.44 9.64
CA MET A 530 17.08 14.41 10.62
C MET A 530 16.75 15.07 11.97
N PRO A 531 15.48 15.44 12.22
CA PRO A 531 15.04 16.05 13.47
C PRO A 531 15.10 15.03 14.62
N THR A 532 15.17 15.55 15.84
CA THR A 532 15.13 14.79 17.08
C THR A 532 13.80 15.06 17.78
N PHE A 533 13.20 14.04 18.38
CA PHE A 533 11.95 14.18 19.12
C PHE A 533 12.09 15.14 20.31
N ALA A 534 10.97 15.77 20.67
CA ALA A 534 10.80 16.50 21.92
C ALA A 534 10.85 15.56 23.14
N PRO A 535 11.28 16.05 24.33
CA PRO A 535 11.24 15.26 25.56
C PRO A 535 9.82 14.85 25.96
N LEU A 536 9.68 13.69 26.63
CA LEU A 536 8.37 13.27 27.14
C LEU A 536 7.91 14.14 28.32
N LEU A 537 6.59 14.18 28.55
CA LEU A 537 6.02 14.87 29.70
C LEU A 537 6.34 14.11 30.99
N GLY A 538 7.24 14.68 31.79
CA GLY A 538 7.68 14.12 33.08
C GLY A 538 9.15 13.69 33.12
N GLU A 539 9.85 13.66 31.98
CA GLU A 539 11.31 13.47 31.96
C GLU A 539 12.02 14.76 32.43
N ALA A 540 12.89 14.62 33.43
CA ALA A 540 13.71 15.72 33.92
C ALA A 540 14.97 15.85 33.05
N THR A 541 15.07 16.92 32.27
CA THR A 541 16.25 17.22 31.45
C THR A 541 17.47 17.54 32.33
N SER A 542 18.50 16.71 32.26
CA SER A 542 19.74 16.87 33.05
C SER A 542 20.64 18.00 32.54
N ASP A 543 20.52 18.37 31.27
CA ASP A 543 21.50 19.18 30.55
C ASP A 543 20.90 20.45 29.96
N ALA A 544 20.89 21.51 30.78
CA ALA A 544 20.64 22.88 30.35
C ALA A 544 21.87 23.75 30.70
N PRO A 545 22.71 24.15 29.72
CA PRO A 545 23.85 25.02 29.99
C PRO A 545 23.41 26.38 30.54
N SER A 546 23.98 26.78 31.68
CA SER A 546 23.59 28.03 32.36
C SER A 546 24.18 29.28 31.67
N THR A 547 23.48 29.83 30.68
CA THR A 547 23.81 31.13 30.07
C THR A 547 22.87 32.24 30.54
N THR A 548 23.35 33.09 31.45
CA THR A 548 22.58 34.17 32.05
C THR A 548 22.54 35.44 31.18
N SER A 549 21.44 35.64 30.46
CA SER A 549 20.94 36.97 30.05
C SER A 549 19.43 36.91 29.75
N GLY A 550 18.61 37.91 30.04
CA GLY A 550 18.95 39.17 30.73
C GLY A 550 17.81 40.19 30.73
N LEU A 551 16.63 39.85 31.27
CA LEU A 551 15.48 40.77 31.36
C LEU A 551 14.98 40.94 32.80
N THR A 552 14.91 42.19 33.25
CA THR A 552 14.43 42.60 34.57
C THR A 552 12.92 42.88 34.56
N PRO A 553 12.14 42.42 35.56
CA PRO A 553 10.70 42.67 35.61
C PRO A 553 10.38 44.08 36.15
N THR A 554 9.93 44.97 35.27
CA THR A 554 9.43 46.31 35.64
C THR A 554 8.02 46.25 36.23
N THR A 555 7.92 46.36 37.55
CA THR A 555 6.64 46.25 38.29
C THR A 555 5.72 47.47 38.14
N SER A 556 4.47 47.25 37.71
CA SER A 556 3.38 48.25 37.73
C SER A 556 2.29 47.90 38.76
N LYS A 557 2.67 47.99 40.05
CA LYS A 557 1.82 48.13 41.27
C LYS A 557 0.29 47.97 41.10
N LEU A 558 -0.26 46.85 41.59
CA LEU A 558 -1.55 46.90 42.30
C LEU A 558 -1.29 47.05 43.80
N THR A 559 -2.15 47.82 44.49
CA THR A 559 -2.05 48.05 45.94
C THR A 559 -2.84 47.00 46.72
N THR A 560 -2.28 46.51 47.82
CA THR A 560 -3.02 45.70 48.81
C THR A 560 -2.52 46.02 50.22
N THR A 561 -3.45 46.16 51.16
CA THR A 561 -3.18 46.81 52.46
C THR A 561 -2.74 45.84 53.55
N ARG A 562 -1.44 45.90 53.88
CA ARG A 562 -0.78 45.56 55.16
C ARG A 562 -1.18 44.27 55.93
N VAL A 563 -0.26 43.31 55.86
CA VAL A 563 0.55 42.79 57.01
C VAL A 563 -0.19 42.23 58.25
N LYS A 564 -0.02 40.91 58.50
CA LYS A 564 0.84 40.41 59.59
C LYS A 564 1.29 38.94 59.40
N MET A 565 2.54 38.65 59.77
CA MET A 565 3.10 37.29 59.90
C MET A 565 2.89 36.74 61.31
N ILE A 566 2.77 35.42 61.46
CA ILE A 566 3.40 34.59 62.52
C ILE A 566 3.85 33.26 61.87
N GLN A 567 4.87 32.59 62.41
CA GLN A 567 5.53 31.38 61.87
C GLN A 567 5.20 30.09 62.66
N SER A 568 5.70 28.95 62.15
CA SER A 568 6.21 27.74 62.87
C SER A 568 5.26 26.56 63.21
N GLY A 569 5.84 25.35 63.33
CA GLY A 569 5.20 24.06 63.66
C GLY A 569 4.51 23.40 62.45
N MET A 570 4.90 22.28 61.84
CA MET A 570 5.67 21.07 62.22
C MET A 570 4.98 20.06 63.17
N ALA A 571 4.63 18.90 62.59
CA ALA A 571 4.54 17.54 63.16
C ALA A 571 3.33 17.05 64.01
N ALA A 572 2.54 16.18 63.37
CA ALA A 572 2.15 14.81 63.82
C ALA A 572 0.90 14.52 64.71
N GLN A 573 0.42 13.26 64.55
CA GLN A 573 -0.50 12.44 65.37
C GLN A 573 -2.03 12.75 65.43
N GLU A 574 -2.77 12.21 64.45
CA GLU A 574 -3.57 10.97 64.53
C GLU A 574 -4.61 10.72 65.68
N ILE A 575 -5.61 9.83 65.40
CA ILE A 575 -6.67 9.30 66.30
C ILE A 575 -7.86 10.30 66.48
N ARG A 576 -9.16 9.95 66.42
CA ARG A 576 -9.90 8.66 66.56
C ARG A 576 -11.09 8.52 65.57
N ARG A 577 -11.68 7.31 65.49
CA ARG A 577 -12.95 6.99 64.79
C ARG A 577 -14.17 6.95 65.73
N GLN A 578 -15.36 6.87 65.11
CA GLN A 578 -16.66 6.37 65.59
C GLN A 578 -17.52 7.26 66.49
N GLU A 579 -18.73 7.55 66.01
CA GLU A 579 -19.97 7.29 66.77
C GLU A 579 -21.16 6.94 65.83
N THR A 580 -22.22 6.36 66.42
CA THR A 580 -23.43 5.73 65.83
C THR A 580 -24.43 6.74 65.23
N ARG A 581 -25.29 6.46 64.22
CA ARG A 581 -26.16 5.32 63.81
C ARG A 581 -27.56 5.29 64.48
N GLU A 582 -28.58 5.84 63.81
CA GLU A 582 -30.02 5.46 63.76
C GLU A 582 -30.84 6.52 62.95
N VAL A 583 -32.15 6.39 62.64
CA VAL A 583 -32.86 5.48 61.69
C VAL A 583 -34.38 5.87 61.59
N ARG A 584 -35.06 5.56 60.45
CA ARG A 584 -36.50 5.80 60.06
C ARG A 584 -36.79 7.14 59.34
N GLN A 585 -37.59 7.22 58.25
CA GLN A 585 -38.96 6.72 57.90
C GLN A 585 -40.10 7.44 58.65
N THR A 586 -41.30 7.71 58.10
CA THR A 586 -41.97 7.40 56.79
C THR A 586 -42.16 8.67 55.92
N ASP A 587 -43.08 8.93 54.95
CA ASP A 587 -44.28 8.33 54.30
C ASP A 587 -44.32 8.78 52.79
N THR A 588 -44.81 8.06 51.75
CA THR A 588 -46.16 7.57 51.29
C THR A 588 -47.15 8.65 50.75
N MET A 589 -48.03 8.43 49.75
CA MET A 589 -48.21 7.35 48.73
C MET A 589 -49.16 7.78 47.57
N ARG A 590 -48.94 7.27 46.33
CA ARG A 590 -49.94 6.72 45.36
C ARG A 590 -49.16 6.21 44.11
N SER A 591 -49.26 4.96 43.60
CA SER A 591 -50.41 4.09 43.22
C SER A 591 -50.81 4.27 41.74
N LYS A 592 -50.91 3.24 40.87
CA LYS A 592 -50.72 1.76 41.01
C LYS A 592 -50.70 1.07 39.61
N LYS A 593 -49.99 -0.07 39.52
CA LYS A 593 -50.29 -1.30 38.71
C LYS A 593 -50.40 -1.23 37.16
N SER A 594 -50.39 -2.34 36.40
CA SER A 594 -49.60 -3.61 36.47
C SER A 594 -49.89 -4.51 35.24
N GLU A 595 -48.93 -5.40 34.90
CA GLU A 595 -49.14 -6.75 34.32
C GLU A 595 -49.76 -6.95 32.91
N SER A 596 -48.91 -7.41 31.99
CA SER A 596 -48.95 -8.77 31.39
C SER A 596 -49.84 -9.13 30.18
N PHE A 597 -49.22 -9.96 29.33
CA PHE A 597 -49.76 -11.07 28.51
C PHE A 597 -50.09 -10.90 27.02
N MET A 598 -50.11 -12.05 26.33
CA MET A 598 -50.20 -12.22 24.87
C MET A 598 -51.64 -12.40 24.35
N ASP A 599 -51.75 -12.35 23.02
CA ASP A 599 -52.67 -13.16 22.20
C ASP A 599 -54.20 -12.89 22.30
N LYS A 600 -54.75 -12.11 21.34
CA LYS A 600 -55.61 -12.62 20.23
C LYS A 600 -56.49 -11.55 19.54
N LEU A 601 -56.75 -11.79 18.23
CA LEU A 601 -58.02 -11.71 17.46
C LEU A 601 -59.02 -10.52 17.66
N SER A 602 -59.80 -10.04 16.68
CA SER A 602 -59.85 -10.20 15.21
C SER A 602 -60.99 -9.36 14.58
N GLY A 603 -60.81 -8.82 13.37
CA GLY A 603 -61.89 -8.26 12.52
C GLY A 603 -62.48 -6.91 12.96
N THR A 604 -63.37 -6.21 12.23
CA THR A 604 -63.90 -6.29 10.84
C THR A 604 -64.80 -5.04 10.61
N LEU A 605 -65.24 -4.56 9.43
CA LEU A 605 -65.20 -4.94 7.99
C LEU A 605 -65.45 -3.66 7.14
N GLY A 606 -64.95 -3.53 5.90
CA GLY A 606 -65.23 -2.32 5.08
C GLY A 606 -64.83 -2.37 3.58
N ARG A 607 -65.69 -2.94 2.71
CA ARG A 607 -65.46 -3.06 1.24
C ARG A 607 -65.67 -1.76 0.44
N LYS A 608 -64.82 -1.53 -0.58
CA LYS A 608 -65.12 -1.25 -2.02
C LYS A 608 -63.78 -1.12 -2.79
N LYS A 609 -63.42 -1.94 -3.79
CA LYS A 609 -63.91 -2.21 -5.18
C LYS A 609 -63.30 -1.28 -6.26
N LYS A 610 -62.62 -1.91 -7.25
CA LYS A 610 -62.08 -1.41 -8.54
C LYS A 610 -63.17 -0.72 -9.42
N PRO A 611 -62.84 0.11 -10.45
CA PRO A 611 -62.23 -0.40 -11.70
C PRO A 611 -61.28 0.55 -12.50
N GLU A 612 -60.72 0.00 -13.59
CA GLU A 612 -60.15 0.67 -14.80
C GLU A 612 -61.06 0.26 -16.01
N PRO A 613 -60.76 0.51 -17.32
CA PRO A 613 -59.84 1.45 -17.99
C PRO A 613 -60.52 2.28 -19.13
N THR A 614 -59.75 3.14 -19.84
CA THR A 614 -59.88 3.59 -21.27
C THR A 614 -58.70 4.54 -21.54
N GLU A 615 -57.85 4.48 -22.59
CA GLU A 615 -57.97 4.30 -24.06
C GLU A 615 -57.83 5.62 -24.87
N GLY A 616 -57.03 5.58 -25.95
CA GLY A 616 -56.81 6.66 -26.94
C GLY A 616 -55.69 7.66 -26.59
N GLY A 617 -54.82 8.08 -27.52
CA GLY A 617 -54.62 7.64 -28.91
C GLY A 617 -53.58 8.51 -29.64
N ALA A 618 -52.80 7.94 -30.57
CA ALA A 618 -51.84 8.68 -31.42
C ALA A 618 -52.53 9.30 -32.65
N PRO A 619 -51.82 10.16 -33.42
CA PRO A 619 -51.35 9.66 -34.72
C PRO A 619 -49.92 10.09 -35.13
N HIS A 620 -49.38 9.40 -36.14
CA HIS A 620 -48.12 9.72 -36.84
C HIS A 620 -48.22 10.92 -37.79
N HIS A 621 -47.07 11.43 -38.21
CA HIS A 621 -46.85 11.81 -39.62
C HIS A 621 -45.40 11.56 -40.06
N GLU A 622 -45.21 11.18 -41.34
CA GLU A 622 -43.93 10.94 -42.01
C GLU A 622 -43.71 11.90 -43.20
N GLY A 623 -42.49 11.93 -43.74
CA GLY A 623 -42.08 12.67 -44.97
C GLY A 623 -41.21 13.90 -44.65
N ASP A 624 -39.92 14.01 -44.98
CA ASP A 624 -39.09 13.69 -46.17
C ASP A 624 -38.94 14.89 -47.16
N HIS A 625 -37.79 14.92 -47.84
CA HIS A 625 -37.25 15.89 -48.82
C HIS A 625 -36.52 17.10 -48.21
N ARG A 626 -35.21 17.32 -48.46
CA ARG A 626 -34.47 17.65 -49.72
C ARG A 626 -34.71 19.10 -50.15
N GLU A 627 -33.74 19.87 -50.67
CA GLU A 627 -32.29 19.70 -50.89
C GLU A 627 -31.66 21.09 -51.16
N ASN A 628 -30.32 21.17 -51.25
CA ASN A 628 -29.53 22.22 -51.93
C ASN A 628 -29.52 23.66 -51.34
N GLU A 629 -28.48 24.51 -51.51
CA GLU A 629 -27.09 24.33 -51.98
C GLU A 629 -26.26 25.58 -51.60
N HIS A 630 -24.98 25.44 -51.24
CA HIS A 630 -23.88 26.31 -51.73
C HIS A 630 -22.48 25.68 -51.54
N GLN A 631 -22.11 24.95 -52.60
CA GLN A 631 -20.78 24.65 -53.17
C GLN A 631 -19.72 25.80 -53.11
N GLU A 632 -18.39 25.59 -53.25
CA GLU A 632 -17.51 24.38 -53.30
C GLU A 632 -16.00 24.77 -53.18
N MET A 633 -15.09 23.84 -53.55
CA MET A 633 -13.60 23.94 -53.66
C MET A 633 -12.81 23.74 -52.34
N ILE A 634 -11.98 22.70 -52.09
CA ILE A 634 -11.28 21.68 -52.93
C ILE A 634 -10.19 22.33 -53.82
N GLN A 635 -8.89 22.01 -53.81
CA GLN A 635 -8.05 20.86 -53.38
C GLN A 635 -6.62 21.38 -53.01
N ASN A 636 -5.80 20.78 -52.13
CA ASN A 636 -4.85 19.68 -52.42
C ASN A 636 -3.95 19.30 -51.20
N ARG A 637 -3.20 18.20 -51.33
CA ARG A 637 -2.17 17.60 -50.44
C ARG A 637 -0.77 17.65 -51.13
N PRO A 638 0.37 17.15 -50.56
CA PRO A 638 0.85 17.09 -49.16
C PRO A 638 2.35 17.55 -49.04
N ASP A 639 3.08 17.04 -48.02
CA ASP A 639 4.54 16.86 -47.89
C ASP A 639 5.48 18.07 -47.75
N ASP A 640 6.08 18.24 -46.55
CA ASP A 640 7.51 17.95 -46.30
C ASP A 640 7.83 17.92 -44.77
N ALA A 641 9.01 17.43 -44.35
CA ALA A 641 9.28 17.01 -42.96
C ALA A 641 10.61 17.52 -42.32
N PHE A 642 10.88 17.06 -41.07
CA PHE A 642 12.14 17.15 -40.29
C PHE A 642 12.47 18.50 -39.57
N PRO A 643 13.42 18.53 -38.60
CA PRO A 643 13.53 17.63 -37.44
C PRO A 643 13.94 18.33 -36.12
N ILE A 644 13.52 17.81 -34.95
CA ILE A 644 14.22 18.06 -33.67
C ILE A 644 14.33 16.76 -32.84
N LYS A 645 15.54 16.45 -32.38
CA LYS A 645 15.84 15.55 -31.25
C LYS A 645 16.61 16.35 -30.19
N PRO A 646 16.45 16.01 -28.91
CA PRO A 646 17.63 15.56 -28.16
C PRO A 646 17.45 14.16 -27.55
N LYS A 647 18.54 13.63 -26.98
CA LYS A 647 18.53 12.45 -26.08
C LYS A 647 18.52 12.90 -24.62
N LEU A 648 18.02 12.03 -23.74
CA LEU A 648 18.49 11.75 -22.37
C LEU A 648 17.94 10.33 -22.08
N ASP A 649 18.72 9.28 -21.90
CA ASP A 649 19.68 9.00 -20.82
C ASP A 649 18.94 8.79 -19.48
N GLY A 650 18.67 7.53 -19.14
CA GLY A 650 18.20 7.05 -17.84
C GLY A 650 19.23 6.12 -17.18
N ILE A 651 18.98 5.73 -15.94
CA ILE A 651 19.87 4.93 -15.07
C ILE A 651 19.72 5.39 -13.59
N VAL A 652 20.21 4.62 -12.59
CA VAL A 652 20.21 4.88 -11.13
C VAL A 652 18.83 4.86 -10.43
N TYR A 653 18.53 4.01 -9.42
CA TYR A 653 19.10 2.73 -8.91
C TYR A 653 18.02 2.08 -7.99
N GLU A 654 18.10 0.76 -7.75
CA GLU A 654 17.18 0.01 -6.88
C GLU A 654 17.95 -0.96 -5.96
N HIS A 655 18.09 -0.65 -4.66
CA HIS A 655 18.47 -1.65 -3.63
C HIS A 655 18.32 -1.11 -2.19
N GLU A 656 17.43 -1.74 -1.38
CA GLU A 656 17.39 -1.92 0.09
C GLU A 656 15.92 -2.21 0.50
N GLY A 657 15.66 -2.92 1.62
CA GLY A 657 14.28 -3.18 2.10
C GLY A 657 13.89 -4.60 2.55
N ARG A 658 14.81 -5.57 2.64
CA ARG A 658 14.56 -6.87 3.30
C ARG A 658 15.82 -7.41 3.97
N GLU A 659 15.88 -7.30 5.29
CA GLU A 659 16.49 -8.31 6.17
C GLU A 659 16.04 -8.08 7.65
N ALA A 660 14.72 -8.02 7.87
CA ALA A 660 14.13 -7.91 9.20
C ALA A 660 12.83 -8.74 9.31
N LEU A 661 12.62 -9.34 10.50
CA LEU A 661 11.45 -10.12 10.92
C LEU A 661 11.22 -11.51 10.29
N ASP A 662 11.97 -12.51 10.77
CA ASP A 662 11.36 -13.81 11.08
C ASP A 662 12.04 -14.49 12.29
N TYR A 663 11.46 -14.31 13.48
CA TYR A 663 11.90 -14.90 14.75
C TYR A 663 10.74 -14.89 15.76
N ALA A 664 10.58 -15.99 16.52
CA ALA A 664 9.43 -16.33 17.39
C ALA A 664 8.20 -16.93 16.64
N LEU A 665 7.50 -17.98 17.10
CA LEU A 665 7.55 -18.67 18.41
C LEU A 665 7.08 -20.15 18.31
N ILE A 666 7.13 -20.88 19.43
CA ILE A 666 6.98 -22.35 19.54
C ILE A 666 5.56 -22.79 19.98
N PRO A 667 4.97 -23.83 19.37
CA PRO A 667 3.82 -24.57 19.90
C PRO A 667 4.21 -25.87 20.66
N ALA A 668 3.34 -26.35 21.56
CA ALA A 668 3.66 -27.40 22.55
C ALA A 668 3.08 -28.80 22.24
N ILE A 669 3.91 -29.84 22.33
CA ILE A 669 3.51 -31.25 22.21
C ILE A 669 3.11 -31.82 23.59
N SER A 670 1.83 -31.74 23.95
CA SER A 670 1.30 -32.38 25.18
C SER A 670 -0.23 -32.58 25.21
N LYS A 671 -0.81 -33.36 24.29
CA LYS A 671 -2.09 -34.10 24.44
C LYS A 671 -2.39 -34.95 23.18
N LYS A 672 -3.19 -36.01 23.35
CA LYS A 672 -3.68 -36.95 22.31
C LYS A 672 -2.66 -37.91 21.67
N ILE A 673 -1.94 -38.71 22.47
CA ILE A 673 -1.42 -40.00 22.00
C ILE A 673 -1.76 -41.06 23.04
N GLU A 674 -2.65 -41.99 22.70
CA GLU A 674 -2.92 -43.19 23.48
C GLU A 674 -2.06 -44.34 22.95
N ILE A 675 -1.41 -45.06 23.87
CA ILE A 675 -0.58 -46.23 23.59
C ILE A 675 -1.10 -47.38 24.45
N GLU A 676 -1.25 -48.56 23.85
CA GLU A 676 -1.68 -49.77 24.54
C GLU A 676 -0.56 -50.39 25.38
N GLU A 677 -0.92 -51.24 26.35
CA GLU A 677 0.04 -51.82 27.28
C GLU A 677 0.93 -52.84 26.58
N GLY A 678 2.26 -52.65 26.61
CA GLY A 678 3.23 -53.44 25.86
C GLY A 678 3.47 -53.01 24.41
N ALA A 679 2.65 -52.11 23.85
CA ALA A 679 2.83 -51.61 22.49
C ALA A 679 4.00 -50.62 22.39
N GLU A 680 4.70 -50.64 21.25
CA GLU A 680 5.81 -49.75 20.90
C GLU A 680 5.43 -48.95 19.64
N ARG A 681 5.47 -47.61 19.73
CA ARG A 681 5.23 -46.70 18.61
C ARG A 681 6.44 -45.80 18.37
N ARG A 682 6.70 -45.49 17.10
CA ARG A 682 7.79 -44.61 16.66
C ARG A 682 7.23 -43.27 16.20
N PHE A 683 7.85 -42.19 16.65
CA PHE A 683 7.51 -40.82 16.28
C PHE A 683 8.80 -40.09 15.89
N LEU A 684 8.77 -39.17 14.93
CA LEU A 684 9.89 -38.25 14.73
C LEU A 684 10.07 -37.39 16.00
N THR A 685 11.31 -37.08 16.35
CA THR A 685 11.59 -35.97 17.28
C THR A 685 11.17 -34.66 16.64
N ARG A 686 10.96 -33.60 17.43
CA ARG A 686 10.51 -32.31 16.90
C ARG A 686 11.52 -31.76 15.88
N GLU A 687 12.80 -31.85 16.19
CA GLU A 687 13.92 -31.48 15.32
C GLU A 687 13.92 -32.27 14.00
N SER A 688 13.47 -33.54 14.01
CA SER A 688 13.42 -34.39 12.82
C SER A 688 12.10 -34.32 12.05
N SER A 689 11.01 -33.87 12.69
CA SER A 689 9.80 -33.43 11.99
C SER A 689 9.92 -32.02 11.42
N GLU A 690 10.94 -31.25 11.83
CA GLU A 690 11.22 -29.89 11.34
C GLU A 690 12.45 -29.85 10.40
N ASP A 691 13.25 -30.93 10.28
CA ASP A 691 14.40 -31.03 9.35
C ASP A 691 13.95 -30.86 7.88
N SER A 692 14.44 -29.79 7.24
CA SER A 692 14.12 -29.42 5.87
C SER A 692 14.52 -30.48 4.85
N ARG A 693 15.55 -31.30 5.11
CA ARG A 693 15.98 -32.39 4.23
C ARG A 693 15.03 -33.58 4.30
N ILE A 694 14.39 -33.80 5.45
CA ILE A 694 13.35 -34.83 5.61
C ILE A 694 12.08 -34.40 4.88
N HIS A 695 11.69 -33.13 5.00
CA HIS A 695 10.63 -32.54 4.18
C HIS A 695 10.95 -32.60 2.68
N GLU A 696 12.19 -32.36 2.27
CA GLU A 696 12.60 -32.48 0.86
C GLU A 696 12.47 -33.92 0.36
N VAL A 697 12.92 -34.92 1.11
CA VAL A 697 12.70 -36.34 0.77
C VAL A 697 11.21 -36.65 0.61
N ILE A 698 10.34 -36.18 1.53
CA ILE A 698 8.89 -36.38 1.43
C ILE A 698 8.31 -35.71 0.18
N ARG A 699 8.71 -34.46 -0.13
CA ARG A 699 8.28 -33.71 -1.32
C ARG A 699 8.71 -34.40 -2.62
N LEU A 700 9.94 -34.89 -2.67
CA LEU A 700 10.50 -35.62 -3.82
C LEU A 700 9.78 -36.97 -4.04
N LEU A 701 9.46 -37.69 -2.96
CA LEU A 701 8.63 -38.89 -3.03
C LEU A 701 7.20 -38.58 -3.51
N LEU A 702 6.56 -37.53 -2.97
CA LEU A 702 5.22 -37.13 -3.40
C LEU A 702 5.17 -36.77 -4.89
N GLY A 703 6.16 -36.03 -5.40
CA GLY A 703 6.27 -35.73 -6.84
C GLY A 703 6.37 -37.01 -7.67
N TRP A 704 7.40 -37.82 -7.42
CA TRP A 704 7.64 -39.07 -8.16
C TRP A 704 6.45 -40.03 -8.11
N ILE A 705 5.83 -40.26 -6.95
CA ILE A 705 4.70 -41.18 -6.82
C ILE A 705 3.51 -40.67 -7.65
N ASN A 706 3.20 -39.38 -7.61
CA ASN A 706 2.13 -38.79 -8.42
C ASN A 706 2.42 -38.92 -9.92
N ASP A 707 3.63 -38.61 -10.37
CA ASP A 707 4.04 -38.78 -11.78
C ASP A 707 3.88 -40.25 -12.24
N GLU A 708 4.16 -41.21 -11.35
CA GLU A 708 3.95 -42.61 -11.66
C GLU A 708 2.46 -42.99 -11.71
N VAL A 709 1.65 -42.65 -10.69
CA VAL A 709 0.25 -43.10 -10.59
C VAL A 709 -0.77 -42.20 -11.31
N ALA A 710 -0.34 -41.09 -11.94
CA ALA A 710 -1.20 -40.18 -12.71
C ALA A 710 -2.04 -40.88 -13.79
N GLY A 711 -1.50 -41.92 -14.43
CA GLY A 711 -2.22 -42.73 -15.43
C GLY A 711 -3.44 -43.48 -14.87
N GLU A 712 -3.39 -43.86 -13.59
CA GLU A 712 -4.49 -44.51 -12.86
C GLU A 712 -5.47 -43.48 -12.26
N ARG A 713 -5.26 -42.17 -12.48
CA ARG A 713 -6.01 -41.03 -11.91
C ARG A 713 -5.97 -40.96 -10.38
N ILE A 714 -4.93 -41.51 -9.77
CA ILE A 714 -4.67 -41.41 -8.34
C ILE A 714 -3.89 -40.12 -8.08
N VAL A 715 -4.20 -39.43 -6.97
CA VAL A 715 -3.47 -38.24 -6.52
C VAL A 715 -3.14 -38.39 -5.04
N VAL A 716 -1.84 -38.39 -4.72
CA VAL A 716 -1.28 -38.57 -3.38
C VAL A 716 -0.94 -37.19 -2.82
N LYS A 717 -1.47 -36.86 -1.64
CA LYS A 717 -1.27 -35.58 -0.95
C LYS A 717 -0.48 -35.71 0.34
N ASN A 718 -0.61 -36.84 1.04
CA ASN A 718 0.16 -37.15 2.24
C ASN A 718 0.53 -38.64 2.27
N ILE A 719 1.82 -38.95 2.24
CA ILE A 719 2.29 -40.35 2.26
C ILE A 719 1.89 -41.12 3.54
N GLN A 720 1.53 -40.46 4.64
CA GLN A 720 0.96 -41.15 5.81
C GLN A 720 -0.53 -41.45 5.70
N ASP A 721 -1.30 -40.63 4.98
CA ASP A 721 -2.76 -40.78 4.88
C ASP A 721 -3.20 -41.54 3.62
N ASP A 722 -2.36 -41.61 2.59
CA ASP A 722 -2.69 -42.23 1.30
C ASP A 722 -2.01 -43.60 1.07
N ILE A 723 -0.95 -43.93 1.81
CA ILE A 723 -0.21 -45.22 1.68
C ILE A 723 -0.69 -46.27 2.68
N TYR A 724 -1.23 -45.85 3.83
CA TYR A 724 -1.45 -46.70 5.01
C TYR A 724 -2.46 -47.85 4.83
N ASP A 725 -3.31 -47.83 3.78
CA ASP A 725 -4.31 -48.87 3.49
C ASP A 725 -3.87 -49.85 2.37
N GLY A 726 -2.65 -49.63 1.84
CA GLY A 726 -2.01 -50.42 0.80
C GLY A 726 -2.50 -50.16 -0.63
N GLN A 727 -3.54 -49.35 -0.86
CA GLN A 727 -4.16 -49.22 -2.19
C GLN A 727 -3.28 -48.45 -3.18
N VAL A 728 -2.74 -47.29 -2.78
CA VAL A 728 -1.80 -46.52 -3.61
C VAL A 728 -0.49 -47.31 -3.78
N LEU A 729 -0.01 -47.96 -2.73
CA LEU A 729 1.22 -48.75 -2.74
C LEU A 729 1.12 -49.95 -3.69
N GLN A 730 -0.03 -50.64 -3.74
CA GLN A 730 -0.29 -51.68 -4.73
C GLN A 730 -0.12 -51.14 -6.14
N LYS A 731 -0.81 -50.03 -6.46
CA LYS A 731 -0.83 -49.47 -7.82
C LYS A 731 0.53 -48.97 -8.28
N LEU A 732 1.29 -48.37 -7.38
CA LEU A 732 2.68 -47.98 -7.62
C LEU A 732 3.56 -49.19 -7.94
N ILE A 733 3.49 -50.27 -7.16
CA ILE A 733 4.32 -51.48 -7.38
C ILE A 733 3.88 -52.24 -8.65
N GLU A 734 2.58 -52.37 -8.91
CA GLU A 734 2.04 -52.97 -10.13
C GLU A 734 2.60 -52.28 -11.39
N LYS A 735 2.64 -50.94 -11.40
CA LYS A 735 3.22 -50.17 -12.51
C LYS A 735 4.75 -50.32 -12.59
N LEU A 736 5.46 -50.13 -11.48
CA LEU A 736 6.93 -50.10 -11.48
C LEU A 736 7.57 -51.45 -11.87
N ALA A 737 6.92 -52.56 -11.52
CA ALA A 737 7.43 -53.91 -11.79
C ALA A 737 6.77 -54.61 -12.99
N ASP A 738 5.77 -54.00 -13.64
CA ASP A 738 4.91 -54.60 -14.67
C ASP A 738 4.29 -55.95 -14.22
N ILE A 739 3.65 -55.93 -13.06
CA ILE A 739 2.99 -57.09 -12.43
C ILE A 739 1.55 -56.76 -12.02
N ARG A 740 0.78 -57.81 -11.69
CA ARG A 740 -0.48 -57.68 -10.94
C ARG A 740 -0.32 -58.33 -9.57
N ILE A 741 -0.91 -57.71 -8.55
CA ILE A 741 -0.91 -58.22 -7.18
C ILE A 741 -2.35 -58.63 -6.84
N GLU A 742 -2.59 -59.94 -6.73
CA GLU A 742 -3.90 -60.46 -6.32
C GLU A 742 -4.12 -60.18 -4.83
N VAL A 743 -5.06 -59.29 -4.52
CA VAL A 743 -5.51 -58.94 -3.17
C VAL A 743 -7.04 -59.03 -3.08
N PRO A 744 -7.62 -59.23 -1.88
CA PRO A 744 -9.08 -59.22 -1.71
C PRO A 744 -9.71 -57.89 -2.16
N GLU A 745 -10.76 -57.95 -2.97
CA GLU A 745 -11.46 -56.75 -3.42
C GLU A 745 -12.19 -56.04 -2.26
N PHE A 746 -11.79 -54.79 -2.02
CA PHE A 746 -12.56 -53.74 -1.34
C PHE A 746 -13.16 -54.08 0.05
N SER A 747 -12.34 -54.54 0.98
CA SER A 747 -12.69 -54.53 2.40
C SER A 747 -12.34 -53.19 3.07
N GLN A 748 -13.32 -52.59 3.77
CA GLN A 748 -13.13 -51.42 4.64
C GLN A 748 -12.87 -51.80 6.11
N SER A 749 -12.83 -53.09 6.44
CA SER A 749 -12.45 -53.55 7.79
C SER A 749 -10.94 -53.38 8.03
N GLU A 750 -10.56 -53.17 9.29
CA GLU A 750 -9.17 -53.00 9.71
C GLU A 750 -8.34 -54.26 9.39
N GLU A 751 -8.91 -55.45 9.63
CA GLU A 751 -8.31 -56.73 9.29
C GLU A 751 -8.10 -56.88 7.78
N GLY A 752 -9.03 -56.37 6.97
CA GLY A 752 -8.94 -56.38 5.50
C GLY A 752 -7.86 -55.43 4.95
N GLN A 753 -7.67 -54.26 5.57
CA GLN A 753 -6.57 -53.35 5.25
C GLN A 753 -5.21 -54.00 5.58
N ILE A 754 -5.09 -54.58 6.78
CA ILE A 754 -3.88 -55.26 7.25
C ILE A 754 -3.54 -56.45 6.34
N GLN A 755 -4.50 -57.27 5.94
CA GLN A 755 -4.29 -58.38 5.01
C GLN A 755 -3.85 -57.89 3.60
N LYS A 756 -4.41 -56.80 3.09
CA LYS A 756 -3.96 -56.20 1.81
C LYS A 756 -2.50 -55.74 1.91
N LEU A 757 -2.17 -55.00 2.98
CA LEU A 757 -0.82 -54.51 3.23
C LEU A 757 0.18 -55.65 3.41
N GLU A 758 -0.19 -56.75 4.06
CA GLU A 758 0.66 -57.93 4.20
C GLU A 758 1.08 -58.48 2.83
N ILE A 759 0.13 -58.65 1.90
CA ILE A 759 0.40 -59.12 0.52
C ILE A 759 1.24 -58.10 -0.27
N VAL A 760 0.88 -56.81 -0.21
CA VAL A 760 1.53 -55.73 -0.98
C VAL A 760 2.97 -55.49 -0.48
N VAL A 761 3.17 -55.37 0.83
CA VAL A 761 4.49 -55.15 1.44
C VAL A 761 5.35 -56.41 1.33
N SER A 762 4.77 -57.63 1.46
CA SER A 762 5.51 -58.86 1.15
C SER A 762 5.94 -58.91 -0.32
N THR A 763 5.14 -58.37 -1.25
CA THR A 763 5.51 -58.29 -2.67
C THR A 763 6.63 -57.27 -2.90
N ALA A 764 6.57 -56.09 -2.28
CA ALA A 764 7.64 -55.11 -2.30
C ALA A 764 8.97 -55.71 -1.79
N ASN A 765 8.94 -56.43 -0.66
CA ASN A 765 10.11 -57.06 -0.06
C ASN A 765 10.74 -58.12 -0.98
N ARG A 766 9.94 -58.92 -1.71
CA ARG A 766 10.48 -59.87 -2.70
C ARG A 766 11.15 -59.18 -3.89
N LEU A 767 10.61 -58.05 -4.35
CA LEU A 767 11.18 -57.28 -5.46
C LEU A 767 12.51 -56.62 -5.06
N LEU A 768 12.53 -55.97 -3.90
CA LEU A 768 13.68 -55.24 -3.38
C LEU A 768 14.85 -56.14 -2.93
N THR A 769 14.65 -57.45 -2.76
CA THR A 769 15.62 -58.29 -2.02
C THR A 769 15.78 -59.72 -2.55
N PRO A 770 16.52 -59.91 -3.65
CA PRO A 770 16.96 -61.23 -4.08
C PRO A 770 18.18 -61.72 -3.28
N GLY A 771 17.95 -62.23 -2.06
CA GLY A 771 18.84 -63.21 -1.43
C GLY A 771 19.79 -62.76 -0.30
N GLN A 772 19.64 -61.57 0.29
CA GLN A 772 20.37 -61.18 1.52
C GLN A 772 19.48 -60.38 2.49
N TYR A 773 19.71 -60.56 3.79
CA TYR A 773 19.03 -59.95 4.95
C TYR A 773 17.63 -60.50 5.28
N GLU A 774 17.46 -60.91 6.53
CA GLU A 774 16.29 -61.64 7.04
C GLU A 774 15.23 -60.74 7.72
N ASN A 775 15.49 -59.43 7.84
CA ASN A 775 14.60 -58.47 8.52
C ASN A 775 14.56 -57.11 7.78
N PRO A 776 13.44 -56.71 7.15
CA PRO A 776 13.27 -55.36 6.59
C PRO A 776 13.04 -54.31 7.69
N LYS A 777 13.35 -53.03 7.40
CA LYS A 777 13.14 -51.90 8.36
C LYS A 777 11.66 -51.49 8.55
N TRP A 778 10.76 -52.04 7.74
CA TRP A 778 9.34 -51.73 7.68
C TRP A 778 8.51 -53.03 7.69
N THR A 779 7.29 -52.95 8.22
CA THR A 779 6.32 -54.05 8.18
C THR A 779 4.94 -53.51 7.77
N HIS A 780 4.04 -54.41 7.36
CA HIS A 780 2.66 -54.04 7.04
C HIS A 780 1.95 -53.37 8.23
N GLN A 781 2.24 -53.80 9.47
CA GLN A 781 1.67 -53.21 10.69
C GLN A 781 2.17 -51.78 10.92
N MET A 782 3.46 -51.51 10.69
CA MET A 782 4.04 -50.17 10.86
C MET A 782 3.48 -49.17 9.84
N ILE A 783 3.29 -49.62 8.59
CA ILE A 783 2.69 -48.80 7.51
C ILE A 783 1.21 -48.52 7.80
N HIS A 784 0.45 -49.53 8.25
CA HIS A 784 -0.94 -49.36 8.69
C HIS A 784 -1.07 -48.38 9.86
N GLN A 785 -0.16 -48.45 10.84
CA GLN A 785 -0.06 -47.52 11.97
C GLN A 785 0.53 -46.14 11.61
N LYS A 786 0.70 -45.84 10.31
CA LYS A 786 1.19 -44.55 9.79
C LYS A 786 2.59 -44.15 10.25
N ASP A 787 3.49 -45.12 10.46
CA ASP A 787 4.91 -44.88 10.76
C ASP A 787 5.62 -44.22 9.56
N ILE A 788 5.77 -42.89 9.62
CA ILE A 788 6.41 -42.07 8.60
C ILE A 788 7.82 -42.55 8.22
N VAL A 789 8.59 -43.06 9.19
CA VAL A 789 9.97 -43.53 8.97
C VAL A 789 9.97 -44.81 8.15
N ALA A 790 9.09 -45.76 8.48
CA ALA A 790 8.92 -46.99 7.71
C ALA A 790 8.40 -46.71 6.29
N ILE A 791 7.45 -45.77 6.14
CA ILE A 791 6.89 -45.37 4.85
C ILE A 791 7.96 -44.71 3.96
N ILE A 792 8.73 -43.74 4.49
CA ILE A 792 9.85 -43.12 3.74
C ILE A 792 10.90 -44.17 3.35
N GLN A 793 11.35 -45.01 4.30
CA GLN A 793 12.39 -46.00 4.03
C GLN A 793 11.99 -47.00 2.93
N LEU A 794 10.72 -47.44 2.89
CA LEU A 794 10.20 -48.29 1.81
C LEU A 794 10.15 -47.54 0.48
N LEU A 795 9.60 -46.32 0.44
CA LEU A 795 9.40 -45.56 -0.79
C LEU A 795 10.73 -45.09 -1.41
N VAL A 796 11.72 -44.68 -0.61
CA VAL A 796 13.10 -44.41 -1.08
C VAL A 796 13.73 -45.68 -1.64
N SER A 797 13.56 -46.83 -0.98
CA SER A 797 14.10 -48.10 -1.47
C SER A 797 13.52 -48.49 -2.83
N LEU A 798 12.20 -48.30 -3.03
CA LEU A 798 11.55 -48.50 -4.33
C LEU A 798 12.07 -47.52 -5.39
N ALA A 799 12.15 -46.22 -5.08
CA ALA A 799 12.65 -45.19 -6.00
C ALA A 799 14.10 -45.48 -6.47
N VAL A 800 14.99 -45.85 -5.54
CA VAL A 800 16.39 -46.19 -5.84
C VAL A 800 16.48 -47.49 -6.65
N PHE A 801 15.74 -48.54 -6.27
CA PHE A 801 15.78 -49.84 -6.95
C PHE A 801 15.27 -49.75 -8.41
N PHE A 802 14.14 -49.08 -8.63
CA PHE A 802 13.57 -48.88 -9.96
C PHE A 802 14.23 -47.74 -10.76
N ARG A 803 15.24 -47.07 -10.20
CA ARG A 803 15.98 -45.94 -10.81
C ARG A 803 15.06 -44.81 -11.28
N ALA A 804 14.13 -44.43 -10.40
CA ALA A 804 13.25 -43.28 -10.59
C ALA A 804 14.07 -42.00 -10.89
N PRO A 805 13.52 -41.05 -11.67
CA PRO A 805 14.21 -39.80 -12.07
C PRO A 805 14.27 -38.75 -10.93
N VAL A 806 14.57 -39.21 -9.72
CA VAL A 806 14.55 -38.45 -8.47
C VAL A 806 15.87 -38.64 -7.72
N ARG A 807 16.54 -37.54 -7.39
CA ARG A 807 17.75 -37.52 -6.56
C ARG A 807 17.38 -36.96 -5.19
N PHE A 808 17.52 -37.77 -4.16
CA PHE A 808 17.32 -37.40 -2.77
C PHE A 808 18.60 -36.75 -2.20
N PRO A 809 18.50 -35.89 -1.18
CA PRO A 809 19.67 -35.44 -0.43
C PRO A 809 20.40 -36.63 0.20
N GLU A 810 21.73 -36.58 0.21
CA GLU A 810 22.56 -37.71 0.64
C GLU A 810 22.68 -37.77 2.19
N HIS A 811 22.72 -38.99 2.74
CA HIS A 811 22.89 -39.28 4.17
C HIS A 811 21.87 -38.60 5.13
N VAL A 812 20.63 -38.39 4.70
CA VAL A 812 19.55 -37.90 5.57
C VAL A 812 19.21 -38.98 6.61
N SER A 813 19.15 -38.57 7.87
CA SER A 813 18.84 -39.44 9.00
C SER A 813 17.93 -38.72 9.98
N ALA A 814 16.88 -39.40 10.43
CA ALA A 814 15.92 -38.89 11.41
C ALA A 814 16.27 -39.35 12.82
N GLN A 815 16.14 -38.47 13.82
CA GLN A 815 16.05 -38.89 15.21
C GLN A 815 14.59 -39.22 15.55
N VAL A 816 14.38 -40.41 16.12
CA VAL A 816 13.08 -41.04 16.36
C VAL A 816 12.90 -41.28 17.86
N ILE A 817 11.78 -40.82 18.40
CA ILE A 817 11.30 -41.19 19.73
C ILE A 817 10.56 -42.51 19.60
N VAL A 818 11.11 -43.55 20.20
CA VAL A 818 10.46 -44.84 20.33
C VAL A 818 9.82 -44.90 21.71
N ALA A 819 8.49 -44.85 21.75
CA ALA A 819 7.68 -44.84 22.96
C ALA A 819 7.04 -46.21 23.17
N ARG A 820 7.36 -46.87 24.28
CA ARG A 820 6.74 -48.14 24.69
C ARG A 820 6.10 -47.98 26.06
N LYS A 821 4.90 -48.51 26.24
CA LYS A 821 4.20 -48.51 27.54
C LYS A 821 4.48 -49.79 28.31
N GLU A 822 5.05 -49.67 29.50
CA GLU A 822 5.36 -50.81 30.38
C GLU A 822 4.93 -50.50 31.82
N ASN A 823 4.08 -51.35 32.41
CA ASN A 823 3.47 -51.20 33.74
C ASN A 823 2.67 -49.87 33.89
N GLY A 824 1.95 -49.49 32.84
CA GLY A 824 1.13 -48.26 32.79
C GLY A 824 1.94 -46.97 32.57
N GLN A 825 3.27 -47.03 32.51
CA GLN A 825 4.15 -45.89 32.28
C GLN A 825 4.73 -45.94 30.86
N VAL A 826 4.69 -44.80 30.15
CA VAL A 826 5.34 -44.69 28.83
C VAL A 826 6.83 -44.42 29.03
N LYS A 827 7.65 -45.40 28.67
CA LYS A 827 9.11 -45.25 28.53
C LYS A 827 9.42 -44.78 27.11
N THR A 828 10.23 -43.74 26.99
CA THR A 828 10.76 -43.28 25.71
C THR A 828 12.24 -43.57 25.59
N ARG A 829 12.69 -43.95 24.39
CA ARG A 829 14.11 -44.00 23.99
C ARG A 829 14.28 -43.25 22.67
N TYR A 830 15.41 -42.58 22.51
CA TYR A 830 15.76 -41.94 21.24
C TYR A 830 16.59 -42.91 20.41
N THR A 831 16.43 -42.90 19.09
CA THR A 831 17.18 -43.75 18.14
C THR A 831 17.31 -43.00 16.81
N THR A 832 18.46 -43.08 16.15
CA THR A 832 18.67 -42.42 14.85
C THR A 832 18.48 -43.43 13.72
N GLU A 833 17.60 -43.12 12.79
CA GLU A 833 17.19 -43.93 11.65
C GLU A 833 17.62 -43.26 10.34
N GLN A 834 18.52 -43.91 9.59
CA GLN A 834 18.93 -43.42 8.28
C GLN A 834 17.78 -43.59 7.27
N LEU A 835 17.44 -42.51 6.55
CA LEU A 835 16.38 -42.43 5.55
C LEU A 835 16.92 -42.51 4.11
N THR A 836 18.07 -41.88 3.86
CA THR A 836 18.74 -41.88 2.54
C THR A 836 20.23 -42.19 2.69
N ASP A 837 20.85 -42.59 1.58
CA ASP A 837 22.28 -42.83 1.47
C ASP A 837 22.83 -42.21 0.17
N LYS A 838 24.14 -42.30 -0.06
CA LYS A 838 24.77 -41.77 -1.28
C LYS A 838 24.20 -42.43 -2.54
N GLN A 839 23.66 -41.62 -3.45
CA GLN A 839 23.27 -42.06 -4.79
C GLN A 839 24.42 -41.83 -5.77
N ASP A 840 25.07 -42.89 -6.23
CA ASP A 840 26.02 -42.81 -7.35
C ASP A 840 25.34 -42.33 -8.64
N GLU A 841 26.09 -41.66 -9.52
CA GLU A 841 25.55 -40.89 -10.65
C GLU A 841 24.87 -41.74 -11.74
N LEU A 842 23.59 -42.04 -11.51
CA LEU A 842 22.70 -42.57 -12.53
C LEU A 842 22.12 -41.42 -13.35
N CYS A 843 22.79 -41.12 -14.46
CA CYS A 843 22.31 -40.18 -15.47
C CYS A 843 20.87 -40.54 -15.94
N PRO A 844 19.95 -39.56 -16.05
CA PRO A 844 18.69 -39.75 -16.78
C PRO A 844 18.95 -40.20 -18.23
N LYS A 845 17.93 -40.71 -18.93
CA LYS A 845 18.05 -41.03 -20.37
C LYS A 845 18.23 -39.75 -21.20
N GLY A 846 19.49 -39.34 -21.38
CA GLY A 846 19.92 -38.24 -22.23
C GLY A 846 21.41 -38.38 -22.58
N GLU A 847 21.78 -37.91 -23.76
CA GLU A 847 23.17 -37.95 -24.24
C GLU A 847 24.00 -36.82 -23.62
N ARG A 848 25.30 -37.04 -23.38
CA ARG A 848 26.23 -36.01 -22.89
C ARG A 848 26.26 -34.82 -23.85
N ASP A 849 26.22 -33.60 -23.31
CA ASP A 849 26.32 -32.38 -24.13
C ASP A 849 27.70 -31.72 -24.06
N ALA A 850 27.91 -30.68 -24.87
CA ALA A 850 29.18 -29.95 -24.94
C ALA A 850 29.54 -29.19 -23.64
N PHE A 851 28.57 -28.86 -22.77
CA PHE A 851 28.84 -28.24 -21.48
C PHE A 851 29.44 -29.24 -20.49
N ASP A 852 29.11 -30.53 -20.57
CA ASP A 852 29.80 -31.53 -19.76
C ASP A 852 31.28 -31.64 -20.16
N THR A 853 31.58 -31.75 -21.47
CA THR A 853 32.96 -31.76 -21.98
C THR A 853 33.73 -30.47 -21.64
N LEU A 854 33.05 -29.31 -21.65
CA LEU A 854 33.63 -28.01 -21.32
C LEU A 854 34.10 -27.95 -19.85
N PHE A 855 33.27 -28.44 -18.91
CA PHE A 855 33.63 -28.50 -17.49
C PHE A 855 34.67 -29.58 -17.19
N ASP A 856 34.60 -30.74 -17.85
CA ASP A 856 35.51 -31.86 -17.61
C ASP A 856 36.96 -31.58 -18.11
N TYR A 857 37.12 -30.79 -19.19
CA TYR A 857 38.41 -30.65 -19.91
C TYR A 857 38.81 -29.23 -20.36
N GLY A 858 38.02 -28.19 -20.11
CA GLY A 858 38.23 -26.86 -20.71
C GLY A 858 38.10 -25.65 -19.77
N PRO A 859 38.85 -25.56 -18.65
CA PRO A 859 38.71 -24.47 -17.68
C PRO A 859 38.93 -23.07 -18.29
N ASP A 860 39.94 -22.89 -19.15
CA ASP A 860 40.21 -21.61 -19.82
C ASP A 860 39.08 -21.21 -20.78
N LYS A 861 38.54 -22.19 -21.52
CA LYS A 861 37.36 -22.00 -22.39
C LYS A 861 36.11 -21.68 -21.57
N LEU A 862 35.93 -22.34 -20.41
CA LEU A 862 34.79 -22.11 -19.51
C LEU A 862 34.82 -20.69 -18.92
N ALA A 863 36.00 -20.15 -18.60
CA ALA A 863 36.16 -18.75 -18.19
C ALA A 863 35.73 -17.78 -19.31
N HIS A 864 36.09 -18.06 -20.57
CA HIS A 864 35.66 -17.27 -21.72
C HIS A 864 34.13 -17.31 -21.92
N VAL A 865 33.54 -18.51 -21.91
CA VAL A 865 32.08 -18.71 -22.02
C VAL A 865 31.31 -18.00 -20.90
N LYS A 866 31.81 -18.04 -19.66
CA LYS A 866 31.25 -17.27 -18.54
C LYS A 866 31.30 -15.76 -18.83
N GLY A 867 32.43 -15.24 -19.32
CA GLY A 867 32.58 -13.83 -19.70
C GLY A 867 31.61 -13.40 -20.81
N SER A 868 31.45 -14.22 -21.86
CA SER A 868 30.50 -13.97 -22.95
C SER A 868 29.06 -13.89 -22.46
N LEU A 869 28.62 -14.83 -21.61
CA LEU A 869 27.27 -14.84 -21.07
C LEU A 869 27.04 -13.73 -20.03
N LEU A 870 28.07 -13.35 -19.25
CA LEU A 870 28.01 -12.21 -18.34
C LEU A 870 27.81 -10.90 -19.13
N ALA A 871 28.56 -10.70 -20.22
CA ALA A 871 28.43 -9.54 -21.09
C ALA A 871 27.05 -9.48 -21.78
N PHE A 872 26.48 -10.62 -22.18
CA PHE A 872 25.09 -10.71 -22.65
C PHE A 872 24.10 -10.23 -21.57
N CYS A 873 24.18 -10.79 -20.35
CA CYS A 873 23.27 -10.46 -19.27
C CYS A 873 23.33 -8.97 -18.91
N ASN A 874 24.53 -8.43 -18.70
CA ASN A 874 24.72 -7.02 -18.31
C ASN A 874 24.29 -6.05 -19.43
N LYS A 875 24.42 -6.41 -20.72
CA LYS A 875 23.90 -5.58 -21.82
C LYS A 875 22.38 -5.39 -21.80
N HIS A 876 21.64 -6.28 -21.12
CA HIS A 876 20.21 -6.12 -20.88
C HIS A 876 19.93 -5.54 -19.47
N LEU A 877 20.51 -6.11 -18.42
CA LEU A 877 20.25 -5.72 -17.03
C LEU A 877 20.77 -4.31 -16.67
N ASN A 878 21.86 -3.84 -17.29
CA ASN A 878 22.34 -2.47 -17.10
C ASN A 878 21.30 -1.42 -17.60
N LYS A 879 20.30 -1.79 -18.42
CA LYS A 879 19.17 -0.91 -18.80
C LYS A 879 18.30 -0.49 -17.60
N ILE A 880 18.34 -1.27 -16.50
CA ILE A 880 17.69 -0.96 -15.21
C ILE A 880 18.74 -0.79 -14.09
N ASN A 881 20.00 -0.54 -14.44
CA ASN A 881 21.13 -0.39 -13.53
C ASN A 881 21.46 -1.62 -12.65
N LEU A 882 21.06 -2.82 -13.04
CA LEU A 882 21.49 -4.05 -12.36
C LEU A 882 22.67 -4.67 -13.09
N GLU A 883 23.77 -4.94 -12.38
CA GLU A 883 24.97 -5.54 -12.97
C GLU A 883 25.31 -6.90 -12.33
N VAL A 884 25.45 -7.93 -13.17
CA VAL A 884 25.94 -9.24 -12.74
C VAL A 884 27.46 -9.21 -12.76
N ASN A 885 28.06 -9.42 -11.59
CA ASN A 885 29.50 -9.55 -11.38
C ASN A 885 29.91 -11.03 -11.21
N ASN A 886 29.02 -11.88 -10.71
CA ASN A 886 29.24 -13.32 -10.59
C ASN A 886 28.04 -14.16 -11.04
N ILE A 887 28.15 -14.74 -12.23
CA ILE A 887 27.18 -15.65 -12.87
C ILE A 887 26.91 -16.93 -12.06
N GLU A 888 27.80 -17.31 -11.15
CA GLU A 888 27.68 -18.52 -10.33
C GLU A 888 26.73 -18.35 -9.14
N THR A 889 26.48 -17.10 -8.70
CA THR A 889 25.75 -16.83 -7.46
C THR A 889 24.58 -15.86 -7.61
N GLN A 890 24.61 -14.91 -8.54
CA GLN A 890 23.56 -13.88 -8.66
C GLN A 890 22.29 -14.34 -9.40
N PHE A 891 22.28 -15.51 -10.06
CA PHE A 891 21.07 -16.04 -10.71
C PHE A 891 20.27 -17.04 -9.86
N GLN A 892 20.81 -17.51 -8.72
CA GLN A 892 20.17 -18.49 -7.83
C GLN A 892 18.91 -17.94 -7.13
N ASP A 893 18.85 -16.62 -7.06
CA ASP A 893 17.74 -15.72 -6.84
C ASP A 893 16.36 -15.93 -7.45
N GLY A 894 16.40 -16.28 -8.73
CA GLY A 894 15.37 -15.96 -9.70
C GLY A 894 15.16 -14.46 -10.01
N VAL A 895 15.54 -13.49 -9.17
CA VAL A 895 15.27 -12.05 -9.40
C VAL A 895 15.89 -11.57 -10.70
N PHE A 896 17.20 -11.81 -10.86
CA PHE A 896 17.93 -11.51 -12.09
C PHE A 896 17.41 -12.30 -13.32
N LEU A 897 16.71 -13.43 -13.15
CA LEU A 897 16.08 -14.16 -14.27
C LEU A 897 14.72 -13.55 -14.64
N VAL A 898 13.88 -13.20 -13.66
CA VAL A 898 12.57 -12.55 -13.89
C VAL A 898 12.77 -11.20 -14.59
N LEU A 899 13.68 -10.38 -14.07
CA LEU A 899 13.99 -9.06 -14.65
C LEU A 899 14.65 -9.18 -16.03
N LEU A 900 15.57 -10.13 -16.24
CA LEU A 900 16.15 -10.39 -17.55
C LEU A 900 15.08 -10.83 -18.57
N MET A 901 14.10 -11.65 -18.18
CA MET A 901 13.00 -12.04 -19.07
C MET A 901 12.12 -10.86 -19.49
N GLY A 902 11.73 -9.99 -18.54
CA GLY A 902 10.99 -8.75 -18.87
C GLY A 902 11.77 -7.85 -19.84
N LEU A 903 13.08 -7.75 -19.66
CA LEU A 903 13.99 -6.95 -20.51
C LEU A 903 14.33 -7.56 -21.88
N LEU A 904 14.05 -8.85 -22.08
CA LEU A 904 14.22 -9.56 -23.36
C LEU A 904 12.92 -9.60 -24.19
N GLU A 905 11.76 -9.52 -23.54
CA GLU A 905 10.45 -9.54 -24.22
C GLU A 905 9.72 -8.19 -24.18
N GLY A 906 10.28 -7.18 -23.49
CA GLY A 906 9.79 -5.80 -23.51
C GLY A 906 8.55 -5.54 -22.66
N TYR A 907 8.37 -6.27 -21.56
CA TYR A 907 7.28 -6.07 -20.60
C TYR A 907 7.81 -5.83 -19.17
N PHE A 908 7.07 -5.02 -18.40
CA PHE A 908 7.26 -4.90 -16.96
C PHE A 908 6.67 -6.14 -16.26
N VAL A 909 7.24 -6.49 -15.10
CA VAL A 909 6.78 -7.62 -14.29
C VAL A 909 6.43 -7.05 -12.90
N PRO A 910 5.16 -7.13 -12.43
CA PRO A 910 4.76 -6.49 -11.18
C PRO A 910 5.53 -7.04 -9.97
N PRO A 911 6.03 -6.18 -9.06
CA PRO A 911 6.73 -6.62 -7.84
C PRO A 911 5.93 -7.57 -6.95
N HIS A 912 4.59 -7.48 -6.89
CA HIS A 912 3.78 -8.43 -6.11
C HIS A 912 3.78 -9.88 -6.68
N HIS A 913 4.24 -10.10 -7.92
CA HIS A 913 4.32 -11.44 -8.51
C HIS A 913 5.58 -12.22 -8.11
N PHE A 914 6.62 -11.56 -7.55
CA PHE A 914 7.90 -12.21 -7.24
C PHE A 914 8.67 -11.49 -6.12
N HIS A 915 9.50 -12.23 -5.39
CA HIS A 915 10.21 -11.72 -4.22
C HIS A 915 11.45 -10.93 -4.65
N LEU A 916 11.33 -9.59 -4.77
CA LEU A 916 12.42 -8.68 -5.19
C LEU A 916 13.71 -8.81 -4.35
N GLN A 917 13.59 -9.09 -3.06
CA GLN A 917 14.71 -9.55 -2.23
C GLN A 917 14.35 -10.92 -1.65
N VAL A 918 15.34 -11.77 -1.41
CA VAL A 918 15.11 -13.21 -1.23
C VAL A 918 15.85 -13.75 -0.01
N SER A 919 15.09 -13.93 1.07
CA SER A 919 15.57 -14.40 2.37
C SER A 919 15.54 -15.93 2.49
N THR A 920 14.54 -16.59 1.90
CA THR A 920 14.35 -18.04 2.00
C THR A 920 14.63 -18.79 0.69
N HIS A 921 14.91 -20.09 0.78
CA HIS A 921 15.01 -20.94 -0.41
C HIS A 921 13.65 -21.17 -1.10
N GLU A 922 12.52 -21.03 -0.39
CA GLU A 922 11.20 -21.12 -1.01
C GLU A 922 10.92 -19.90 -1.91
N GLU A 923 11.31 -18.70 -1.46
CA GLU A 923 11.28 -17.48 -2.28
C GLU A 923 12.16 -17.63 -3.55
N LYS A 924 13.38 -18.19 -3.44
CA LYS A 924 14.24 -18.53 -4.61
C LYS A 924 13.51 -19.46 -5.58
N MET A 925 12.92 -20.53 -5.06
CA MET A 925 12.16 -21.49 -5.85
C MET A 925 10.95 -20.86 -6.54
N LYS A 926 10.21 -19.98 -5.87
CA LYS A 926 9.08 -19.22 -6.45
C LYS A 926 9.55 -18.32 -7.59
N ASN A 927 10.58 -17.51 -7.38
CA ASN A 927 11.11 -16.60 -8.40
C ASN A 927 11.64 -17.33 -9.62
N VAL A 928 12.44 -18.38 -9.44
CA VAL A 928 12.96 -19.19 -10.56
C VAL A 928 11.81 -19.92 -11.27
N GLN A 929 10.82 -20.43 -10.54
CA GLN A 929 9.63 -21.07 -11.14
C GLN A 929 8.80 -20.09 -11.96
N PHE A 930 8.67 -18.84 -11.51
CA PHE A 930 7.99 -17.78 -12.24
C PHE A 930 8.78 -17.34 -13.48
N ALA A 931 10.11 -17.18 -13.37
CA ALA A 931 10.98 -16.97 -14.54
C ALA A 931 10.84 -18.10 -15.58
N TYR A 932 10.70 -19.34 -15.15
CA TYR A 932 10.44 -20.49 -16.03
C TYR A 932 9.04 -20.43 -16.69
N GLN A 933 8.02 -19.88 -16.01
CA GLN A 933 6.70 -19.64 -16.62
C GLN A 933 6.75 -18.53 -17.67
N LEU A 934 7.46 -17.43 -17.38
CA LEU A 934 7.72 -16.35 -18.35
C LEU A 934 8.48 -16.87 -19.59
N MET A 935 9.45 -17.76 -19.40
CA MET A 935 10.17 -18.46 -20.47
C MET A 935 9.24 -19.37 -21.31
N ASP A 936 8.37 -20.16 -20.67
CA ASP A 936 7.47 -21.09 -21.36
C ASP A 936 6.45 -20.37 -22.25
N GLN A 937 5.89 -19.25 -21.75
CA GLN A 937 4.98 -18.37 -22.51
C GLN A 937 5.59 -17.86 -23.81
N VAL A 938 6.93 -17.75 -23.89
CA VAL A 938 7.65 -17.25 -25.06
C VAL A 938 8.45 -18.34 -25.79
N GLY A 939 8.04 -19.60 -25.60
CA GLY A 939 8.53 -20.78 -26.32
C GLY A 939 9.88 -21.34 -25.84
N ILE A 940 10.43 -20.81 -24.76
CA ILE A 940 11.70 -21.27 -24.18
C ILE A 940 11.39 -22.36 -23.15
N LYS A 941 11.89 -23.57 -23.35
CA LYS A 941 11.77 -24.67 -22.39
C LYS A 941 13.15 -25.01 -21.79
N PRO A 942 13.46 -24.52 -20.57
CA PRO A 942 14.67 -24.93 -19.83
C PRO A 942 14.80 -26.45 -19.73
N LYS A 943 16.03 -26.95 -19.85
CA LYS A 943 16.37 -28.37 -19.60
C LYS A 943 16.81 -28.65 -18.16
N SER A 944 17.29 -27.63 -17.46
CA SER A 944 17.58 -27.64 -16.03
C SER A 944 16.29 -27.58 -15.21
N ARG A 945 16.34 -27.98 -13.94
CA ARG A 945 15.20 -27.87 -13.02
C ARG A 945 15.31 -26.54 -12.26
N VAL A 946 14.16 -26.00 -11.84
CA VAL A 946 14.06 -24.82 -10.95
C VAL A 946 14.98 -24.96 -9.73
N ALA A 947 15.00 -26.15 -9.12
CA ALA A 947 15.85 -26.45 -7.96
C ALA A 947 17.36 -26.49 -8.27
N ASP A 948 17.78 -26.76 -9.50
CA ASP A 948 19.21 -26.75 -9.86
C ASP A 948 19.73 -25.30 -9.87
N ILE A 949 18.95 -24.38 -10.44
CA ILE A 949 19.23 -22.94 -10.43
C ILE A 949 19.17 -22.38 -8.99
N ALA A 950 18.11 -22.69 -8.24
CA ALA A 950 17.89 -22.16 -6.88
C ALA A 950 18.94 -22.64 -5.85
N ASN A 951 19.68 -23.71 -6.16
CA ASN A 951 20.83 -24.20 -5.39
C ASN A 951 22.19 -23.77 -5.97
N GLY A 952 22.22 -22.93 -7.01
CA GLY A 952 23.45 -22.40 -7.58
C GLY A 952 24.24 -23.38 -8.48
N ASP A 953 23.60 -24.37 -9.12
CA ASP A 953 24.30 -25.22 -10.10
C ASP A 953 24.73 -24.40 -11.32
N VAL A 954 26.02 -24.07 -11.35
CA VAL A 954 26.67 -23.33 -12.44
C VAL A 954 26.52 -24.04 -13.80
N LYS A 955 26.42 -25.38 -13.85
CA LYS A 955 26.17 -26.08 -15.12
C LYS A 955 24.76 -25.76 -15.63
N SER A 956 23.74 -25.86 -14.78
CA SER A 956 22.34 -25.53 -15.10
C SER A 956 22.13 -24.06 -15.43
N THR A 957 22.78 -23.15 -14.69
CA THR A 957 22.70 -21.70 -14.93
C THR A 957 23.35 -21.30 -16.25
N LEU A 958 24.53 -21.84 -16.59
CA LEU A 958 25.15 -21.56 -17.90
C LEU A 958 24.37 -22.16 -19.06
N ARG A 959 23.81 -23.37 -18.92
CA ARG A 959 22.89 -23.95 -19.93
C ARG A 959 21.65 -23.10 -20.15
N LEU A 960 21.07 -22.54 -19.07
CA LEU A 960 19.91 -21.65 -19.12
C LEU A 960 20.23 -20.33 -19.82
N LEU A 961 21.30 -19.64 -19.41
CA LEU A 961 21.69 -18.35 -19.98
C LEU A 961 22.19 -18.48 -21.42
N HIS A 962 22.83 -19.60 -21.79
CA HIS A 962 23.13 -19.93 -23.18
C HIS A 962 21.86 -20.13 -24.03
N LEU A 963 20.80 -20.73 -23.48
CA LEU A 963 19.52 -20.88 -24.17
C LEU A 963 18.86 -19.51 -24.44
N LEU A 964 18.92 -18.59 -23.47
CA LEU A 964 18.48 -17.20 -23.68
C LEU A 964 19.34 -16.51 -24.75
N PHE A 965 20.67 -16.51 -24.60
CA PHE A 965 21.59 -15.94 -25.59
C PHE A 965 21.32 -16.47 -27.01
N THR A 966 21.11 -17.78 -27.16
CA THR A 966 20.84 -18.41 -28.47
C THR A 966 19.55 -17.89 -29.13
N LYS A 967 18.51 -17.55 -28.35
CA LYS A 967 17.25 -16.97 -28.88
C LYS A 967 17.41 -15.48 -29.20
N TYR A 968 18.02 -14.70 -28.32
CA TYR A 968 18.03 -13.22 -28.40
C TYR A 968 19.32 -12.61 -28.98
N LYS A 969 20.29 -13.43 -29.44
CA LYS A 969 21.57 -12.96 -30.02
C LYS A 969 21.42 -11.89 -31.11
N HIS A 970 20.32 -11.91 -31.87
CA HIS A 970 20.04 -10.93 -32.93
C HIS A 970 19.83 -9.49 -32.41
N GLU A 971 19.53 -9.30 -31.12
CA GLU A 971 19.41 -7.96 -30.49
C GLU A 971 20.78 -7.33 -30.16
N LEU A 972 21.87 -8.09 -30.30
CA LEU A 972 23.20 -7.65 -29.86
C LEU A 972 23.95 -6.81 -30.92
N GLY A 973 23.50 -6.75 -32.17
CA GLY A 973 24.14 -5.95 -33.23
C GLY A 973 25.48 -6.54 -33.71
N PRO A 974 26.37 -5.76 -34.36
CA PRO A 974 27.57 -6.30 -35.01
C PRO A 974 28.63 -6.89 -34.05
N ASP A 975 28.58 -6.58 -32.75
CA ASP A 975 29.43 -7.27 -31.75
C ASP A 975 28.99 -8.73 -31.52
N ALA A 976 27.78 -9.11 -31.96
CA ALA A 976 27.23 -10.46 -31.82
C ALA A 976 27.98 -11.48 -32.66
N GLU A 977 28.29 -11.17 -33.92
CA GLU A 977 28.89 -12.11 -34.89
C GLU A 977 30.19 -12.71 -34.33
N ARG A 978 31.00 -11.88 -33.65
CA ARG A 978 32.23 -12.33 -33.00
C ARG A 978 31.98 -13.21 -31.76
N LEU A 979 31.00 -12.86 -30.92
CA LEU A 979 30.64 -13.68 -29.75
C LEU A 979 30.03 -15.02 -30.18
N GLU A 980 29.29 -15.02 -31.29
CA GLU A 980 28.67 -16.18 -31.94
C GLU A 980 29.74 -17.09 -32.57
N GLU A 981 30.66 -16.56 -33.38
CA GLU A 981 31.80 -17.33 -33.91
C GLU A 981 32.66 -17.92 -32.79
N GLU A 982 33.01 -17.14 -31.75
CA GLU A 982 33.84 -17.62 -30.64
C GLU A 982 33.10 -18.71 -29.81
N LEU A 983 31.80 -18.56 -29.53
CA LEU A 983 31.00 -19.57 -28.81
C LEU A 983 30.74 -20.83 -29.65
N GLU A 984 30.29 -20.69 -30.90
CA GLU A 984 30.03 -21.85 -31.76
C GLU A 984 31.32 -22.62 -32.07
N HIS A 985 32.45 -21.94 -32.32
CA HIS A 985 33.73 -22.62 -32.50
C HIS A 985 34.19 -23.35 -31.22
N ILE A 986 33.96 -22.77 -30.02
CA ILE A 986 34.22 -23.47 -28.75
C ILE A 986 33.34 -24.72 -28.62
N VAL A 987 32.02 -24.61 -28.83
CA VAL A 987 31.07 -25.73 -28.70
C VAL A 987 31.34 -26.82 -29.74
N GLN A 988 31.54 -26.46 -31.01
CA GLN A 988 31.88 -27.42 -32.07
C GLN A 988 33.23 -28.11 -31.83
N SER A 989 34.19 -27.44 -31.18
CA SER A 989 35.47 -28.06 -30.77
C SER A 989 35.36 -29.06 -29.61
N LEU A 990 34.16 -29.25 -29.05
CA LEU A 990 33.88 -30.11 -27.90
C LEU A 990 32.83 -31.21 -28.20
N GLU A 991 32.23 -31.24 -29.41
CA GLU A 991 31.42 -32.38 -29.88
C GLU A 991 32.33 -33.59 -30.20
N PRO A 992 31.97 -34.83 -29.78
CA PRO A 992 32.75 -36.01 -30.12
C PRO A 992 32.61 -36.37 -31.62
N GLN A 993 33.72 -36.80 -32.25
CA GLN A 993 33.80 -37.06 -33.70
C GLN A 993 32.79 -38.09 -34.26
N THR A 994 32.11 -38.85 -33.41
CA THR A 994 30.98 -39.71 -33.80
C THR A 994 29.84 -38.90 -34.43
N THR A 995 29.57 -37.68 -33.97
CA THR A 995 28.43 -36.85 -34.41
C THR A 995 28.68 -36.18 -35.76
N GLN A 996 29.94 -35.93 -36.14
CA GLN A 996 30.28 -35.42 -37.49
C GLN A 996 29.92 -36.42 -38.61
N ARG A 997 29.79 -37.71 -38.31
CA ARG A 997 29.42 -38.74 -39.30
C ARG A 997 27.91 -38.92 -39.53
N SER A 998 27.04 -38.38 -38.68
CA SER A 998 25.59 -38.40 -38.93
C SER A 998 25.17 -37.26 -39.87
N ARG A 999 25.56 -36.01 -39.56
CA ARG A 999 25.20 -34.82 -40.39
C ARG A 999 25.68 -34.92 -41.86
N LEU A 1000 26.70 -35.73 -42.15
CA LEU A 1000 27.18 -36.02 -43.52
C LEU A 1000 26.35 -37.09 -44.28
N ARG A 1001 25.26 -37.62 -43.72
CA ARG A 1001 24.34 -38.54 -44.43
C ARG A 1001 23.05 -37.88 -44.89
N ASP A 1002 22.56 -36.87 -44.18
CA ASP A 1002 21.24 -36.27 -44.43
C ASP A 1002 21.23 -35.21 -45.54
N VAL A 1003 22.40 -34.89 -46.13
CA VAL A 1003 22.53 -34.13 -47.39
C VAL A 1003 22.51 -35.06 -48.62
N GLY A 1004 21.87 -36.23 -48.48
CA GLY A 1004 22.08 -37.41 -49.34
C GLY A 1004 20.86 -37.98 -50.08
N SER A 1005 19.66 -37.41 -49.92
CA SER A 1005 18.46 -37.90 -50.63
C SER A 1005 17.36 -36.85 -50.79
N HIS A 1006 17.31 -36.25 -51.99
CA HIS A 1006 16.25 -35.42 -52.58
C HIS A 1006 15.75 -34.19 -51.80
#